data_AF-A0A950K3Z4-F1
#
_entry.id   AF-A0A950K3Z4-F1
#
_cell.length_a   1.000
_cell.length_b   1.000
_cell.length_c   1.000
_cell.angle_alpha   90.00
_cell.angle_beta   90.00
_cell.angle_gamma   90.00
#
_symmetry.space_group_name_H-M   'P 1'
#
loop_
_entity.id
_entity.type
_entity.pdbx_description
1 polymer ?
#
loop_
_entity_poly.entity_id
_entity_poly.type
_entity_poly.pdbx_seq_one_letter_code
_entity_poly.pdbx_strand_id
1 'polypeptide(L)'
;MNCQNTTEFFSDYYDGGLQAAERQALEEHLRACGTCTTEYRHFTRSLEALHETRPLETTAAFMVNLKASASQQIERRQNYTKSKSEAMTIVTPKADSRPVGKADSRPVTKTSPIVKMPATWWVPWALAATTLAAFALGFVVSGRRADPEQDQELVAALAELRELKKKPLAAAPVNEHKILEANGLVEVDGQWIPRKWRDDFGKNMVALAGQMMTREQAAKVLAKEFPPAVELPPEQKPAASQPMPTTEEILDKAGYTRVNDVAVPKAWVEKWAEGFVQIGVGEWRKATDFKEELIKEHNLVEIRGKLMTREQAEAIQAEQFVKPPANAVAANEFTRALDGLQIGPPMNFHGIMVYPLLAAAAPPEAPFTTIHAALGTDKLEISDTVGLFQVQVRNMLDADVLLLAGDVLTGGRCTRVVAEHTLVGRGQTSKVPVLCAEPGAWRSTSDRFAKESGHFVAPPSLRRSLIWEQGQGAAWSIVAKKLGGKPGGLVDLYRKQSDAIAEVRAYFSALPDREMTAVGVAVAENDALEFVELFPDHALFSAYFERLVAGAALDLLEKGEVPSRAASPFPNSMKGVKQLLESAFTSTYEAREDGFAVRRDEAAAGRVRLAEGVLQHAVLFASGAPDWERKSTYTVPKDKVKKALDEYEARIKAQGPARKSAIIHELGSINAPDITLALARHLTEADTAVRRAAVQELGQTGDPKATDTLLALLQSREGKDAAVYTETVRALARLGHDRSADVLLRQLEGGDAELARVTVQALNELLLQVKSRDVLERATGRLVTLFESSEGVSKGDTTILDPVVKSMRPAEAQAVLESVRTLLKQLVGIEFSTGTGARKFWNDREARERFLQGRTSK
;
A
#
# COMPACT_ATOMS: atom_id res chain seq x y z
N MET A 1 -14.87 49.24 -22.52
CA MET A 1 -14.43 47.92 -22.03
C MET A 1 -12.92 47.87 -21.91
N ASN A 2 -12.39 47.07 -20.98
CA ASN A 2 -10.95 46.79 -20.83
C ASN A 2 -10.71 45.27 -20.89
N CYS A 3 -9.45 44.85 -21.11
CA CYS A 3 -9.15 43.42 -21.30
C CYS A 3 -9.52 42.54 -20.09
N GLN A 4 -9.57 43.11 -18.88
CA GLN A 4 -9.86 42.36 -17.64
C GLN A 4 -11.30 41.85 -17.57
N ASN A 5 -12.25 42.55 -18.17
CA ASN A 5 -13.68 42.22 -18.05
C ASN A 5 -14.30 41.82 -19.39
N THR A 6 -13.53 41.80 -20.48
CA THR A 6 -14.06 41.55 -21.84
C THR A 6 -14.57 40.11 -22.02
N THR A 7 -13.94 39.14 -21.36
CA THR A 7 -14.30 37.72 -21.44
C THR A 7 -15.67 37.41 -20.84
N GLU A 8 -16.11 38.19 -19.84
CA GLU A 8 -17.43 38.04 -19.20
C GLU A 8 -18.59 38.27 -20.19
N PHE A 9 -18.34 39.02 -21.27
CA PHE A 9 -19.35 39.34 -22.28
C PHE A 9 -19.36 38.37 -23.47
N PHE A 10 -18.45 37.38 -23.55
CA PHE A 10 -18.33 36.50 -24.73
C PHE A 10 -19.55 35.61 -24.95
N SER A 11 -20.11 35.03 -23.89
CA SER A 11 -21.31 34.19 -23.99
C SER A 11 -22.50 35.02 -24.45
N ASP A 12 -22.79 36.13 -23.77
CA ASP A 12 -23.91 37.00 -24.11
C ASP A 12 -23.76 37.61 -25.50
N TYR A 13 -22.52 37.86 -25.97
CA TYR A 13 -22.27 38.32 -27.33
C TYR A 13 -22.53 37.23 -28.38
N TYR A 14 -22.09 36.01 -28.12
CA TYR A 14 -22.30 34.85 -29.00
C TYR A 14 -23.78 34.50 -29.12
N ASP A 15 -24.51 34.53 -28.00
CA ASP A 15 -25.94 34.23 -27.93
C ASP A 15 -26.84 35.41 -28.37
N GLY A 16 -26.23 36.56 -28.71
CA GLY A 16 -26.94 37.77 -29.13
C GLY A 16 -27.72 38.48 -28.03
N GLY A 17 -27.43 38.18 -26.76
CA GLY A 17 -28.09 38.70 -25.56
C GLY A 17 -27.59 40.06 -25.06
N LEU A 18 -26.49 40.60 -25.60
CA LEU A 18 -25.96 41.90 -25.18
C LEU A 18 -26.83 43.09 -25.59
N GLN A 19 -26.93 44.09 -24.69
CA GLN A 19 -27.56 45.36 -25.03
C GLN A 19 -26.75 46.11 -26.09
N ALA A 20 -27.41 46.93 -26.91
CA ALA A 20 -26.79 47.60 -28.07
C ALA A 20 -25.51 48.40 -27.72
N ALA A 21 -25.51 49.10 -26.58
CA ALA A 21 -24.36 49.89 -26.12
C ALA A 21 -23.18 49.00 -25.69
N GLU A 22 -23.45 47.87 -25.02
CA GLU A 22 -22.43 46.92 -24.55
C GLU A 22 -21.85 46.13 -25.71
N ARG A 23 -22.72 45.73 -26.65
CA ARG A 23 -22.33 45.10 -27.91
C ARG A 23 -21.39 46.01 -28.70
N GLN A 24 -21.76 47.28 -28.88
CA GLN A 24 -20.90 48.23 -29.59
C GLN A 24 -19.55 48.44 -28.88
N ALA A 25 -19.55 48.56 -27.55
CA ALA A 25 -18.32 48.69 -26.76
C ALA A 25 -17.41 47.45 -26.84
N LEU A 26 -18.00 46.25 -26.91
CA LEU A 26 -17.28 44.99 -27.08
C LEU A 26 -16.72 44.86 -28.51
N GLU A 27 -17.51 45.17 -29.53
CA GLU A 27 -17.08 45.13 -30.93
C GLU A 27 -15.94 46.14 -31.21
N GLU A 28 -16.01 47.33 -30.62
CA GLU A 28 -14.93 48.32 -30.67
C GLU A 28 -13.67 47.82 -29.95
N HIS A 29 -13.82 47.17 -28.79
CA HIS A 29 -12.68 46.61 -28.05
C HIS A 29 -12.04 45.41 -28.78
N LEU A 30 -12.82 44.50 -29.33
CA LEU A 30 -12.31 43.38 -30.14
C LEU A 30 -11.60 43.91 -31.38
N ARG A 31 -12.13 44.93 -32.07
CA ARG A 31 -11.43 45.58 -33.19
C ARG A 31 -10.09 46.19 -32.78
N ALA A 32 -9.95 46.69 -31.54
CA ALA A 32 -8.73 47.34 -31.05
C ALA A 32 -7.73 46.37 -30.38
N CYS A 33 -8.17 45.20 -29.90
CA CYS A 33 -7.34 44.27 -29.12
C CYS A 33 -7.23 42.90 -29.80
N GLY A 34 -6.04 42.60 -30.34
CA GLY A 34 -5.75 41.31 -30.98
C GLY A 34 -5.82 40.11 -30.03
N THR A 35 -5.47 40.30 -28.75
CA THR A 35 -5.50 39.24 -27.73
C THR A 35 -6.94 38.81 -27.44
N CYS A 36 -7.82 39.75 -27.09
CA CYS A 36 -9.23 39.45 -26.81
C CYS A 36 -9.97 38.93 -28.05
N THR A 37 -9.58 39.37 -29.26
CA THR A 37 -10.11 38.80 -30.51
C THR A 37 -9.73 37.33 -30.68
N THR A 38 -8.49 36.97 -30.34
CA THR A 38 -8.03 35.59 -30.44
C THR A 38 -8.71 34.71 -29.39
N GLU A 39 -8.87 35.21 -28.17
CA GLU A 39 -9.62 34.53 -27.10
C GLU A 39 -11.09 34.31 -27.50
N TYR A 40 -11.76 35.32 -28.07
CA TYR A 40 -13.13 35.16 -28.54
C TYR A 40 -13.23 34.10 -29.63
N ARG A 41 -12.27 34.06 -30.57
CA ARG A 41 -12.22 33.01 -31.62
C ARG A 41 -12.00 31.61 -31.06
N HIS A 42 -11.23 31.47 -29.99
CA HIS A 42 -11.07 30.19 -29.29
C HIS A 42 -12.35 29.77 -28.60
N PHE A 43 -13.01 30.71 -27.91
CA PHE A 43 -14.30 30.50 -27.26
C PHE A 43 -15.37 30.00 -28.26
N THR A 44 -15.52 30.65 -29.41
CA THR A 44 -16.52 30.24 -30.42
C THR A 44 -16.20 28.86 -31.02
N ARG A 45 -14.93 28.56 -31.32
CA ARG A 45 -14.52 27.24 -31.82
C ARG A 45 -14.78 26.11 -30.82
N SER A 46 -14.60 26.37 -29.53
CA SER A 46 -14.89 25.38 -28.47
C SER A 46 -16.39 25.09 -28.39
N LEU A 47 -17.25 26.10 -28.56
CA LEU A 47 -18.70 25.93 -28.58
C LEU A 47 -19.20 25.18 -29.81
N GLU A 48 -18.63 25.47 -30.99
CA GLU A 48 -18.90 24.73 -32.22
C GLU A 48 -18.53 23.25 -32.08
N ALA A 49 -17.35 22.94 -31.53
CA ALA A 49 -16.93 21.56 -31.27
C ALA A 49 -17.84 20.81 -30.28
N LEU A 50 -18.35 21.50 -29.26
CA LEU A 50 -19.34 20.97 -28.31
C LEU A 50 -20.71 20.71 -28.96
N HIS A 51 -21.12 21.52 -29.94
CA HIS A 51 -22.36 21.28 -30.68
C HIS A 51 -22.24 20.10 -31.66
N GLU A 52 -21.04 19.80 -32.13
CA GLU A 52 -20.79 18.68 -33.04
C GLU A 52 -20.63 17.32 -32.33
N THR A 53 -20.43 17.31 -31.00
CA THR A 53 -20.35 16.07 -30.21
C THR A 53 -21.71 15.41 -30.04
N ARG A 54 -21.85 14.16 -30.54
CA ARG A 54 -23.07 13.35 -30.35
C ARG A 54 -23.24 12.92 -28.89
N PRO A 55 -24.46 12.96 -28.30
CA PRO A 55 -24.72 12.45 -26.95
C PRO A 55 -24.54 10.93 -26.86
N LEU A 56 -23.93 10.45 -25.76
CA LEU A 56 -23.85 9.03 -25.40
C LEU A 56 -25.15 8.56 -24.75
N GLU A 57 -25.62 7.36 -25.11
CA GLU A 57 -26.78 6.72 -24.48
C GLU A 57 -26.45 6.22 -23.07
N THR A 58 -27.29 6.54 -22.08
CA THR A 58 -27.12 6.12 -20.69
C THR A 58 -27.78 4.76 -20.42
N THR A 59 -27.10 3.90 -19.64
CA THR A 59 -27.61 2.58 -19.25
C THR A 59 -28.51 2.66 -18.01
N ALA A 60 -29.49 1.75 -17.89
CA ALA A 60 -30.42 1.69 -16.76
C ALA A 60 -29.71 1.52 -15.39
N ALA A 61 -28.54 0.88 -15.37
CA ALA A 61 -27.71 0.69 -14.17
C ALA A 61 -27.20 2.02 -13.59
N PHE A 62 -26.87 2.99 -14.45
CA PHE A 62 -26.42 4.31 -14.03
C PHE A 62 -27.53 5.08 -13.28
N MET A 63 -28.78 4.99 -13.76
CA MET A 63 -29.95 5.64 -13.14
C MET A 63 -30.25 5.07 -11.75
N VAL A 64 -30.11 3.75 -11.58
CA VAL A 64 -30.30 3.08 -10.29
C VAL A 64 -29.25 3.55 -9.28
N ASN A 65 -27.98 3.65 -9.69
CA ASN A 65 -26.89 4.08 -8.82
C ASN A 65 -27.00 5.57 -8.41
N LEU A 66 -27.44 6.42 -9.35
CA LEU A 66 -27.66 7.84 -9.07
C LEU A 66 -28.79 8.02 -8.04
N LYS A 67 -29.88 7.25 -8.16
CA LYS A 67 -31.00 7.25 -7.20
C LYS A 67 -30.55 6.79 -5.81
N ALA A 68 -29.77 5.73 -5.73
CA ALA A 68 -29.23 5.23 -4.46
C ALA A 68 -28.35 6.28 -3.76
N SER A 69 -27.52 6.99 -4.52
CA SER A 69 -26.64 8.04 -3.99
C SER A 69 -27.43 9.26 -3.46
N ALA A 70 -28.47 9.69 -4.17
CA ALA A 70 -29.33 10.78 -3.73
C ALA A 70 -30.09 10.45 -2.43
N SER A 71 -30.68 9.26 -2.34
CA SER A 71 -31.40 8.81 -1.13
C SER A 71 -30.49 8.71 0.09
N GLN A 72 -29.26 8.20 -0.09
CA GLN A 72 -28.28 8.07 1.00
C GLN A 72 -27.85 9.43 1.56
N GLN A 73 -27.81 10.48 0.73
CA GLN A 73 -27.46 11.83 1.18
C GLN A 73 -28.58 12.51 1.99
N ILE A 74 -29.85 12.26 1.63
CA ILE A 74 -31.02 12.74 2.38
C ILE A 74 -31.02 12.15 3.79
N GLU A 75 -30.79 10.85 3.89
CA GLU A 75 -30.77 10.10 5.16
C GLU A 75 -29.63 10.56 6.09
N ARG A 76 -28.44 10.86 5.52
CA ARG A 76 -27.30 11.42 6.28
C ARG A 76 -27.60 12.80 6.87
N ARG A 77 -28.32 13.68 6.15
CA ARG A 77 -28.66 15.03 6.66
C ARG A 77 -29.70 15.00 7.77
N GLN A 78 -30.69 14.11 7.69
CA GLN A 78 -31.73 13.98 8.73
C GLN A 78 -31.16 13.45 10.06
N ASN A 79 -30.12 12.60 10.00
CA ASN A 79 -29.50 12.00 11.18
C ASN A 79 -28.42 12.88 11.87
N TYR A 80 -27.87 13.89 11.18
CA TYR A 80 -26.78 14.73 11.71
C TYR A 80 -27.23 15.75 12.80
N THR A 81 -28.51 16.12 12.83
CA THR A 81 -29.06 17.12 13.78
C THR A 81 -29.13 16.66 15.24
N LYS A 82 -28.89 15.37 15.54
CA LYS A 82 -29.04 14.81 16.89
C LYS A 82 -27.78 14.87 17.78
N SER A 83 -26.60 15.26 17.28
CA SER A 83 -25.34 15.10 18.04
C SER A 83 -24.58 16.39 18.40
N LYS A 84 -25.19 17.58 18.31
CA LYS A 84 -24.43 18.86 18.34
C LYS A 84 -24.87 19.89 19.38
N SER A 85 -25.28 19.47 20.57
CA SER A 85 -25.44 20.39 21.71
C SER A 85 -24.42 20.06 22.80
N GLU A 86 -23.20 20.61 22.66
CA GLU A 86 -22.30 21.03 23.75
C GLU A 86 -20.95 21.45 23.15
N ALA A 87 -20.77 22.75 22.91
CA ALA A 87 -19.46 23.34 22.61
C ALA A 87 -19.35 24.71 23.30
N MET A 88 -18.31 24.85 24.11
CA MET A 88 -17.94 26.04 24.87
C MET A 88 -16.74 26.75 24.19
N THR A 89 -16.65 28.06 24.35
CA THR A 89 -15.68 28.96 23.70
C THR A 89 -14.55 29.36 24.66
N ILE A 90 -13.32 29.51 24.15
CA ILE A 90 -12.09 29.89 24.90
C ILE A 90 -11.53 31.21 24.36
N VAL A 91 -11.01 32.08 25.24
CA VAL A 91 -10.13 33.23 24.91
C VAL A 91 -9.09 33.42 26.03
N THR A 92 -7.83 33.65 25.66
CA THR A 92 -6.68 34.00 26.52
C THR A 92 -6.07 35.36 26.11
N PRO A 93 -5.40 36.11 27.02
CA PRO A 93 -4.45 37.18 26.65
C PRO A 93 -3.02 36.98 27.23
N LYS A 94 -2.02 37.54 26.52
CA LYS A 94 -0.57 37.42 26.79
C LYS A 94 0.00 38.63 27.57
N ALA A 95 1.17 38.43 28.17
CA ALA A 95 1.95 39.38 28.94
C ALA A 95 2.72 40.44 28.11
N ASP A 96 2.56 41.69 28.55
CA ASP A 96 3.46 42.85 28.65
C ASP A 96 4.11 43.53 27.41
N SER A 97 3.52 44.67 27.02
CA SER A 97 4.18 46.00 27.07
C SER A 97 3.14 47.13 27.37
N ARG A 98 3.57 48.31 27.82
CA ARG A 98 2.77 49.46 28.37
C ARG A 98 2.61 50.60 27.33
N PRO A 99 1.91 51.73 27.63
CA PRO A 99 0.50 51.97 27.98
C PRO A 99 -0.20 53.01 27.02
N VAL A 100 -1.44 53.42 27.35
CA VAL A 100 -2.28 54.55 26.82
C VAL A 100 -3.35 54.08 25.81
N GLY A 101 -4.66 54.31 25.94
CA GLY A 101 -5.48 54.95 26.97
C GLY A 101 -6.94 55.10 26.46
N LYS A 102 -7.89 54.83 27.35
CA LYS A 102 -9.26 55.38 27.47
C LYS A 102 -10.33 55.09 26.39
N ALA A 103 -11.35 54.35 26.87
CA ALA A 103 -12.74 54.77 27.12
C ALA A 103 -13.94 54.16 26.35
N ASP A 104 -14.77 53.44 27.12
CA ASP A 104 -16.25 53.51 27.28
C ASP A 104 -17.14 53.53 26.01
N SER A 105 -18.23 52.77 25.88
CA SER A 105 -19.23 52.41 26.88
C SER A 105 -20.17 51.26 26.44
N ARG A 106 -20.74 50.63 27.46
CA ARG A 106 -21.87 49.67 27.63
C ARG A 106 -23.27 50.18 27.15
N PRO A 107 -24.43 49.46 27.30
CA PRO A 107 -24.71 48.00 27.53
C PRO A 107 -26.03 47.39 26.90
N VAL A 108 -26.29 46.11 27.26
CA VAL A 108 -27.57 45.29 27.34
C VAL A 108 -28.23 44.84 26.01
N THR A 109 -28.76 43.62 25.75
CA THR A 109 -29.43 42.56 26.55
C THR A 109 -29.26 41.12 25.98
N LYS A 110 -29.40 40.14 26.91
CA LYS A 110 -29.54 38.66 26.85
C LYS A 110 -30.16 38.00 25.59
N THR A 111 -29.55 36.88 25.15
CA THR A 111 -30.10 35.50 25.00
C THR A 111 -29.08 34.60 24.26
N SER A 112 -28.75 33.42 24.80
CA SER A 112 -27.82 32.40 24.23
C SER A 112 -28.40 31.69 22.97
N PRO A 113 -27.70 30.72 22.33
CA PRO A 113 -26.34 30.70 21.76
C PRO A 113 -26.35 30.26 20.27
N ILE A 114 -25.56 30.87 19.37
CA ILE A 114 -25.33 30.34 18.00
C ILE A 114 -23.90 30.68 17.56
N VAL A 115 -22.98 29.71 17.60
CA VAL A 115 -21.69 29.76 16.87
C VAL A 115 -21.84 28.94 15.59
N LYS A 116 -21.49 29.60 14.48
CA LYS A 116 -21.57 29.12 13.11
C LYS A 116 -20.44 28.12 12.81
N MET A 117 -20.77 27.17 11.94
CA MET A 117 -19.87 26.22 11.26
C MET A 117 -18.77 26.96 10.46
N PRO A 118 -17.53 26.42 10.35
CA PRO A 118 -16.62 26.82 9.30
C PRO A 118 -17.05 26.21 7.95
N ALA A 119 -16.98 27.04 6.92
CA ALA A 119 -17.37 26.76 5.55
C ALA A 119 -16.21 26.11 4.78
N THR A 120 -16.18 24.78 4.69
CA THR A 120 -15.31 24.03 3.75
C THR A 120 -16.08 22.87 3.12
N TRP A 121 -17.33 23.12 2.70
CA TRP A 121 -18.18 22.12 2.03
C TRP A 121 -18.66 22.59 0.65
N TRP A 122 -17.96 23.52 0.02
CA TRP A 122 -18.42 24.16 -1.22
C TRP A 122 -17.70 23.69 -2.50
N VAL A 123 -16.74 22.78 -2.43
CA VAL A 123 -16.01 22.32 -3.63
C VAL A 123 -16.57 21.04 -4.29
N PRO A 124 -17.20 20.06 -3.59
CA PRO A 124 -17.84 18.94 -4.29
C PRO A 124 -19.15 19.32 -5.01
N TRP A 125 -19.78 20.44 -4.62
CA TRP A 125 -21.15 20.77 -5.00
C TRP A 125 -21.23 21.66 -6.26
N ALA A 126 -20.17 22.39 -6.60
CA ALA A 126 -20.10 23.15 -7.85
C ALA A 126 -19.98 22.20 -9.04
N LEU A 127 -19.14 21.15 -8.93
CA LEU A 127 -18.93 20.16 -10.00
C LEU A 127 -20.15 19.25 -10.23
N ALA A 128 -20.81 18.81 -9.15
CA ALA A 128 -22.03 18.00 -9.24
C ALA A 128 -23.22 18.82 -9.77
N ALA A 129 -23.33 20.10 -9.42
CA ALA A 129 -24.40 20.97 -9.92
C ALA A 129 -24.19 21.41 -11.37
N THR A 130 -22.95 21.61 -11.83
CA THR A 130 -22.66 21.89 -13.24
C THR A 130 -22.84 20.66 -14.12
N THR A 131 -22.46 19.46 -13.64
CA THR A 131 -22.77 18.20 -14.33
C THR A 131 -24.28 17.92 -14.36
N LEU A 132 -25.02 18.13 -13.26
CA LEU A 132 -26.49 17.98 -13.25
C LEU A 132 -27.21 19.03 -14.11
N ALA A 133 -26.72 20.27 -14.16
CA ALA A 133 -27.29 21.32 -15.02
C ALA A 133 -26.99 21.08 -16.51
N ALA A 134 -25.76 20.66 -16.84
CA ALA A 134 -25.39 20.24 -18.19
C ALA A 134 -26.17 19.00 -18.64
N PHE A 135 -26.44 18.07 -17.71
CA PHE A 135 -27.22 16.86 -17.96
C PHE A 135 -28.72 17.16 -18.12
N ALA A 136 -29.30 18.03 -17.29
CA ALA A 136 -30.69 18.46 -17.42
C ALA A 136 -30.93 19.27 -18.72
N LEU A 137 -29.99 20.13 -19.11
CA LEU A 137 -30.03 20.78 -20.43
C LEU A 137 -29.92 19.75 -21.56
N GLY A 138 -29.00 18.80 -21.45
CA GLY A 138 -28.84 17.71 -22.43
C GLY A 138 -30.07 16.79 -22.55
N PHE A 139 -30.81 16.60 -21.46
CA PHE A 139 -32.02 15.76 -21.42
C PHE A 139 -33.25 16.49 -21.99
N VAL A 140 -33.40 17.80 -21.73
CA VAL A 140 -34.46 18.63 -22.32
C VAL A 140 -34.29 18.78 -23.84
N VAL A 141 -33.03 18.76 -24.32
CA VAL A 141 -32.71 18.84 -25.75
C VAL A 141 -32.88 17.48 -26.47
N SER A 142 -32.86 16.34 -25.76
CA SER A 142 -32.86 15.00 -26.38
C SER A 142 -34.24 14.38 -26.66
N GLY A 143 -35.35 15.02 -26.23
CA GLY A 143 -36.70 14.70 -26.71
C GLY A 143 -37.23 13.28 -26.48
N ARG A 144 -36.58 12.44 -25.65
CA ARG A 144 -37.05 11.09 -25.32
C ARG A 144 -37.73 11.08 -23.94
N ARG A 145 -38.99 10.60 -23.91
CA ARG A 145 -39.78 10.39 -22.69
C ARG A 145 -39.18 9.25 -21.88
N ALA A 146 -38.70 9.54 -20.68
CA ALA A 146 -38.52 8.54 -19.62
C ALA A 146 -39.87 8.22 -18.97
N ASP A 147 -39.88 7.15 -18.16
CA ASP A 147 -41.04 6.71 -17.38
C ASP A 147 -41.58 7.86 -16.49
N PRO A 148 -42.83 8.31 -16.66
CA PRO A 148 -43.34 9.52 -16.02
C PRO A 148 -43.25 9.53 -14.49
N GLU A 149 -43.29 8.35 -13.85
CA GLU A 149 -43.14 8.22 -12.39
C GLU A 149 -41.70 8.48 -11.92
N GLN A 150 -40.71 8.02 -12.68
CA GLN A 150 -39.29 8.22 -12.34
C GLN A 150 -38.85 9.68 -12.50
N ASP A 151 -39.39 10.35 -13.53
CA ASP A 151 -39.17 11.78 -13.76
C ASP A 151 -39.81 12.62 -12.63
N GLN A 152 -40.99 12.26 -12.16
CA GLN A 152 -41.65 12.98 -11.06
C GLN A 152 -40.92 12.83 -9.72
N GLU A 153 -40.44 11.62 -9.39
CA GLU A 153 -39.66 11.39 -8.17
C GLU A 153 -38.32 12.13 -8.17
N LEU A 154 -37.62 12.13 -9.30
CA LEU A 154 -36.35 12.85 -9.45
C LEU A 154 -36.55 14.37 -9.36
N VAL A 155 -37.60 14.89 -10.01
CA VAL A 155 -37.96 16.32 -9.94
C VAL A 155 -38.34 16.74 -8.52
N ALA A 156 -39.06 15.89 -7.77
CA ALA A 156 -39.40 16.15 -6.37
C ALA A 156 -38.16 16.20 -5.46
N ALA A 157 -37.25 15.22 -5.58
CA ALA A 157 -36.00 15.18 -4.82
C ALA A 157 -35.09 16.40 -5.14
N LEU A 158 -35.05 16.82 -6.41
CA LEU A 158 -34.29 17.99 -6.84
C LEU A 158 -34.91 19.32 -6.38
N ALA A 159 -36.24 19.40 -6.26
CA ALA A 159 -36.95 20.57 -5.74
C ALA A 159 -36.68 20.77 -4.23
N GLU A 160 -36.68 19.67 -3.46
CA GLU A 160 -36.37 19.68 -2.03
C GLU A 160 -34.91 20.13 -1.77
N LEU A 161 -33.99 19.67 -2.61
CA LEU A 161 -32.58 20.12 -2.64
C LEU A 161 -32.42 21.61 -2.99
N ARG A 162 -33.31 22.16 -3.82
CA ARG A 162 -33.31 23.57 -4.25
C ARG A 162 -33.77 24.53 -3.15
N GLU A 163 -34.81 24.17 -2.40
CA GLU A 163 -35.27 24.99 -1.27
C GLU A 163 -34.23 25.06 -0.15
N LEU A 164 -33.48 23.97 0.07
CA LEU A 164 -32.38 23.92 1.03
C LEU A 164 -31.15 24.77 0.62
N LYS A 165 -31.03 25.20 -0.65
CA LYS A 165 -29.91 26.00 -1.18
C LYS A 165 -30.10 27.51 -1.11
N LYS A 166 -31.30 28.04 -0.82
CA LYS A 166 -31.64 29.48 -0.93
C LYS A 166 -31.08 30.42 0.17
N LYS A 167 -30.23 29.97 1.10
CA LYS A 167 -29.60 30.86 2.11
C LYS A 167 -28.11 31.08 1.79
N PRO A 168 -27.67 32.29 1.39
CA PRO A 168 -26.32 32.50 0.91
C PRO A 168 -25.34 32.97 2.01
N LEU A 169 -24.06 32.68 1.77
CA LEU A 169 -22.91 33.49 2.20
C LEU A 169 -21.97 33.57 0.99
N ALA A 170 -21.49 34.76 0.67
CA ALA A 170 -20.45 34.98 -0.34
C ALA A 170 -19.36 35.84 0.28
N ALA A 171 -18.08 35.58 -0.05
CA ALA A 171 -17.04 36.60 -0.01
C ALA A 171 -15.81 36.20 -0.84
N ALA A 172 -15.25 37.23 -1.47
CA ALA A 172 -14.09 37.27 -2.35
C ALA A 172 -12.74 37.28 -1.54
N PRO A 173 -11.56 37.51 -2.16
CA PRO A 173 -10.27 37.18 -1.55
C PRO A 173 -9.95 38.02 -0.30
N VAL A 174 -9.44 37.33 0.72
CA VAL A 174 -9.33 37.77 2.11
C VAL A 174 -8.06 38.60 2.31
N ASN A 175 -8.23 39.91 2.52
CA ASN A 175 -7.18 40.78 3.04
C ASN A 175 -7.22 40.72 4.58
N GLU A 176 -6.31 39.95 5.16
CA GLU A 176 -6.27 39.60 6.58
C GLU A 176 -6.33 40.84 7.50
N HIS A 177 -5.58 41.90 7.19
CA HIS A 177 -5.54 43.13 7.98
C HIS A 177 -6.88 43.88 7.95
N LYS A 178 -7.47 44.05 6.75
CA LYS A 178 -8.78 44.72 6.60
C LYS A 178 -9.90 43.93 7.26
N ILE A 179 -9.79 42.60 7.30
CA ILE A 179 -10.80 41.73 7.90
C ILE A 179 -10.73 41.79 9.43
N LEU A 180 -9.53 41.81 10.00
CA LEU A 180 -9.37 41.94 11.46
C LEU A 180 -9.85 43.31 11.96
N GLU A 181 -9.53 44.39 11.25
CA GLU A 181 -10.04 45.73 11.57
C GLU A 181 -11.57 45.86 11.39
N ALA A 182 -12.12 45.31 10.30
CA ALA A 182 -13.56 45.32 10.04
C ALA A 182 -14.36 44.50 11.08
N ASN A 183 -13.72 43.52 11.73
CA ASN A 183 -14.30 42.73 12.82
C ASN A 183 -14.04 43.33 14.21
N GLY A 184 -13.61 44.60 14.27
CA GLY A 184 -13.52 45.36 15.52
C GLY A 184 -12.35 44.98 16.41
N LEU A 185 -11.33 44.32 15.85
CA LEU A 185 -10.06 44.05 16.51
C LEU A 185 -9.07 45.15 16.13
N VAL A 186 -8.22 45.52 17.07
CA VAL A 186 -7.11 46.45 16.85
C VAL A 186 -5.85 45.79 17.37
N GLU A 187 -4.76 45.99 16.65
CA GLU A 187 -3.45 45.54 17.09
C GLU A 187 -2.91 46.47 18.18
N VAL A 188 -2.55 45.89 19.33
CA VAL A 188 -1.86 46.57 20.43
C VAL A 188 -0.69 45.68 20.83
N ASP A 189 0.54 46.20 20.73
CA ASP A 189 1.79 45.50 21.05
C ASP A 189 1.95 44.12 20.38
N GLY A 190 1.62 44.05 19.08
CA GLY A 190 1.75 42.84 18.28
C GLY A 190 0.62 41.82 18.48
N GLN A 191 -0.48 42.20 19.14
CA GLN A 191 -1.63 41.32 19.39
C GLN A 191 -2.96 41.99 19.05
N TRP A 192 -3.84 41.24 18.39
CA TRP A 192 -5.19 41.69 18.01
C TRP A 192 -6.16 41.53 19.16
N ILE A 193 -6.63 42.64 19.72
CA ILE A 193 -7.62 42.66 20.81
C ILE A 193 -8.88 43.42 20.40
N PRO A 194 -10.07 43.10 20.96
CA PRO A 194 -11.28 43.85 20.69
C PRO A 194 -11.10 45.33 21.06
N ARG A 195 -11.54 46.23 20.18
CA ARG A 195 -11.37 47.69 20.36
C ARG A 195 -11.88 48.19 21.72
N LYS A 196 -12.94 47.56 22.23
CA LYS A 196 -13.56 47.87 23.53
C LYS A 196 -12.69 47.47 24.73
N TRP A 197 -11.87 46.44 24.61
CA TRP A 197 -11.02 45.95 25.71
C TRP A 197 -9.76 46.80 25.88
N ARG A 198 -9.19 47.30 24.77
CA ARG A 198 -8.15 48.33 24.81
C ARG A 198 -8.58 49.52 25.68
N ASP A 199 -9.83 49.92 25.52
CA ASP A 199 -10.41 51.09 26.17
C ASP A 199 -10.72 50.87 27.66
N ASP A 200 -11.06 49.63 28.04
CA ASP A 200 -11.35 49.19 29.42
C ASP A 200 -10.07 48.84 30.22
N PHE A 201 -9.05 48.26 29.58
CA PHE A 201 -7.73 48.04 30.20
C PHE A 201 -7.02 49.36 30.49
N GLY A 202 -7.22 50.37 29.63
CA GLY A 202 -6.79 51.74 29.89
C GLY A 202 -7.40 52.39 31.14
N LYS A 203 -8.36 51.73 31.82
CA LYS A 203 -9.02 52.17 33.05
C LYS A 203 -8.74 51.30 34.27
N ASN A 204 -7.70 50.46 34.23
CA ASN A 204 -7.27 49.58 35.32
C ASN A 204 -8.31 48.52 35.77
N MET A 205 -9.23 48.13 34.89
CA MET A 205 -10.16 47.03 35.10
C MET A 205 -9.50 45.68 34.77
N VAL A 206 -10.01 44.59 35.36
CA VAL A 206 -9.54 43.22 35.15
C VAL A 206 -10.69 42.30 34.73
N ALA A 207 -10.39 41.34 33.86
CA ALA A 207 -11.33 40.32 33.42
C ALA A 207 -11.24 39.10 34.36
N LEU A 208 -12.33 38.79 35.07
CA LEU A 208 -12.46 37.57 35.87
C LEU A 208 -13.70 36.82 35.39
N ALA A 209 -13.57 35.53 35.04
CA ALA A 209 -14.66 34.70 34.52
C ALA A 209 -15.43 35.33 33.32
N GLY A 210 -14.70 35.98 32.40
CA GLY A 210 -15.30 36.62 31.22
C GLY A 210 -16.04 37.94 31.48
N GLN A 211 -15.98 38.48 32.70
CA GLN A 211 -16.57 39.78 33.06
C GLN A 211 -15.49 40.79 33.47
N MET A 212 -15.58 42.00 32.90
CA MET A 212 -14.72 43.14 33.26
C MET A 212 -15.24 43.82 34.52
N MET A 213 -14.42 43.82 35.57
CA MET A 213 -14.77 44.36 36.88
C MET A 213 -13.58 45.10 37.49
N THR A 214 -13.85 45.95 38.49
CA THR A 214 -12.76 46.60 39.22
C THR A 214 -12.02 45.56 40.06
N ARG A 215 -10.75 45.82 40.38
CA ARG A 215 -9.95 44.90 41.20
C ARG A 215 -10.58 44.59 42.56
N GLU A 216 -11.27 45.56 43.18
CA GLU A 216 -12.03 45.34 44.43
C GLU A 216 -13.25 44.44 44.25
N GLN A 217 -13.92 44.50 43.10
CA GLN A 217 -15.06 43.63 42.80
C GLN A 217 -14.60 42.20 42.51
N ALA A 218 -13.50 42.04 41.77
CA ALA A 218 -12.86 40.73 41.55
C ALA A 218 -12.44 40.09 42.88
N ALA A 219 -11.84 40.87 43.79
CA ALA A 219 -11.44 40.39 45.11
C ALA A 219 -12.66 39.94 45.96
N LYS A 220 -13.79 40.64 45.89
CA LYS A 220 -15.02 40.24 46.59
C LYS A 220 -15.71 39.00 46.00
N VAL A 221 -15.60 38.79 44.68
CA VAL A 221 -16.12 37.60 44.02
C VAL A 221 -15.30 36.37 44.41
N LEU A 222 -13.97 36.50 44.42
CA LEU A 222 -13.07 35.43 44.86
C LEU A 222 -13.21 35.13 46.36
N ALA A 223 -13.49 36.14 47.19
CA ALA A 223 -13.72 35.96 48.63
C ALA A 223 -15.03 35.23 48.98
N LYS A 224 -15.96 35.04 48.04
CA LYS A 224 -17.21 34.28 48.25
C LYS A 224 -17.10 32.78 47.96
N GLU A 225 -16.04 32.34 47.29
CA GLU A 225 -15.83 30.90 46.99
C GLU A 225 -15.23 30.12 48.18
N PHE A 226 -14.90 30.80 49.28
CA PHE A 226 -14.47 30.17 50.53
C PHE A 226 -15.14 30.86 51.73
N PRO A 227 -16.21 30.29 52.33
CA PRO A 227 -16.78 30.86 53.55
C PRO A 227 -15.79 30.76 54.72
N PRO A 228 -15.78 31.72 55.66
CA PRO A 228 -14.94 31.62 56.85
C PRO A 228 -15.37 30.43 57.71
N ALA A 229 -14.38 29.79 58.35
CA ALA A 229 -14.57 28.62 59.19
C ALA A 229 -15.60 28.85 60.31
N VAL A 230 -16.46 27.85 60.53
CA VAL A 230 -17.43 27.80 61.63
C VAL A 230 -16.70 27.76 62.98
N GLU A 231 -17.18 28.58 63.93
CA GLU A 231 -16.64 28.72 65.29
C GLU A 231 -16.71 27.41 66.11
N LEU A 232 -15.61 27.09 66.80
CA LEU A 232 -15.52 26.05 67.84
C LEU A 232 -16.13 26.56 69.18
N PRO A 233 -16.64 25.67 70.06
CA PRO A 233 -17.28 26.06 71.32
C PRO A 233 -16.27 26.56 72.38
N PRO A 234 -16.73 27.29 73.41
CA PRO A 234 -15.88 28.18 74.20
C PRO A 234 -15.14 27.50 75.36
N GLU A 235 -14.21 28.26 75.96
CA GLU A 235 -13.32 28.03 77.12
C GLU A 235 -11.88 27.60 76.74
N GLN A 236 -10.76 28.24 77.16
CA GLN A 236 -10.39 29.24 78.17
C GLN A 236 -9.07 29.95 77.71
N LYS A 237 -8.77 31.15 78.24
CA LYS A 237 -7.45 31.85 78.13
C LYS A 237 -6.52 31.43 79.29
N PRO A 238 -5.20 31.79 79.31
CA PRO A 238 -4.23 32.07 78.23
C PRO A 238 -2.83 31.43 78.47
N ALA A 239 -1.96 31.28 77.46
CA ALA A 239 -0.50 31.22 77.67
C ALA A 239 0.33 31.59 76.42
N ALA A 240 1.27 32.51 76.64
CA ALA A 240 2.51 32.89 75.94
C ALA A 240 2.74 32.58 74.43
N SER A 241 3.15 33.66 73.75
CA SER A 241 3.56 33.81 72.34
C SER A 241 4.72 32.92 71.86
N GLN A 242 4.52 32.26 70.72
CA GLN A 242 5.59 31.86 69.79
C GLN A 242 5.71 32.90 68.66
N PRO A 243 6.91 33.20 68.15
CA PRO A 243 7.10 34.17 67.07
C PRO A 243 6.39 33.67 65.80
N MET A 244 5.57 34.53 65.18
CA MET A 244 4.83 34.15 63.98
C MET A 244 5.82 33.85 62.83
N PRO A 245 5.63 32.73 62.09
CA PRO A 245 6.44 32.42 60.92
C PRO A 245 6.30 33.53 59.87
N THR A 246 7.38 33.81 59.17
CA THR A 246 7.40 34.87 58.16
C THR A 246 6.48 34.50 56.99
N THR A 247 5.95 35.50 56.28
CA THR A 247 5.03 35.28 55.16
C THR A 247 5.61 34.36 54.08
N GLU A 248 6.94 34.38 53.90
CA GLU A 248 7.63 33.51 52.95
C GLU A 248 7.68 32.04 53.42
N GLU A 249 7.90 31.78 54.70
CA GLU A 249 7.87 30.42 55.27
C GLU A 249 6.46 29.80 55.22
N ILE A 250 5.42 30.64 55.35
CA ILE A 250 4.02 30.21 55.24
C ILE A 250 3.68 29.85 53.78
N LEU A 251 4.10 30.68 52.82
CA LEU A 251 3.88 30.42 51.39
C LEU A 251 4.64 29.19 50.91
N ASP A 252 5.87 29.03 51.37
CA ASP A 252 6.73 27.89 51.01
C ASP A 252 6.14 26.56 51.52
N LYS A 253 5.70 26.51 52.78
CA LYS A 253 5.02 25.34 53.36
C LYS A 253 3.67 25.05 52.70
N ALA A 254 3.00 26.06 52.16
CA ALA A 254 1.73 25.91 51.44
C ALA A 254 1.92 25.50 49.96
N GLY A 255 3.17 25.39 49.47
CA GLY A 255 3.48 24.97 48.10
C GLY A 255 3.51 26.11 47.06
N TYR A 256 3.64 27.35 47.50
CA TYR A 256 3.65 28.55 46.66
C TYR A 256 5.03 29.22 46.66
N THR A 257 5.33 29.97 45.60
CA THR A 257 6.52 30.81 45.48
C THR A 257 6.12 32.19 44.94
N ARG A 258 6.93 33.22 45.18
CA ARG A 258 6.68 34.55 44.62
C ARG A 258 7.33 34.68 43.25
N VAL A 259 6.52 35.06 42.26
CA VAL A 259 6.99 35.53 40.95
C VAL A 259 6.38 36.91 40.74
N ASN A 260 7.21 37.94 40.58
CA ASN A 260 6.80 39.35 40.42
C ASN A 260 5.76 39.80 41.47
N ASP A 261 6.07 39.59 42.76
CA ASP A 261 5.25 39.94 43.93
C ASP A 261 3.89 39.23 44.08
N VAL A 262 3.61 38.21 43.26
CA VAL A 262 2.40 37.36 43.37
C VAL A 262 2.79 35.95 43.80
N ALA A 263 2.10 35.42 44.81
CA ALA A 263 2.27 34.04 45.24
C ALA A 263 1.58 33.10 44.23
N VAL A 264 2.37 32.27 43.54
CA VAL A 264 1.93 31.28 42.56
C VAL A 264 2.36 29.87 42.96
N PRO A 265 1.60 28.81 42.64
CA PRO A 265 1.99 27.44 42.96
C PRO A 265 3.33 27.08 42.29
N LYS A 266 4.24 26.42 43.03
CA LYS A 266 5.54 26.01 42.48
C LYS A 266 5.43 25.12 41.24
N ALA A 267 4.43 24.24 41.21
CA ALA A 267 4.16 23.33 40.08
C ALA A 267 3.84 24.05 38.75
N TRP A 268 3.37 25.31 38.80
CA TRP A 268 3.08 26.08 37.59
C TRP A 268 4.36 26.66 36.98
N VAL A 269 5.30 27.07 37.85
CA VAL A 269 6.61 27.57 37.44
C VAL A 269 7.41 26.48 36.73
N GLU A 270 7.34 25.24 37.21
CA GLU A 270 7.95 24.07 36.57
C GLU A 270 7.36 23.81 35.17
N LYS A 271 6.02 23.83 35.02
CA LYS A 271 5.38 23.63 33.71
C LYS A 271 5.69 24.74 32.71
N TRP A 272 5.80 25.99 33.16
CA TRP A 272 6.23 27.09 32.30
C TRP A 272 7.67 26.93 31.84
N ALA A 273 8.57 26.46 32.70
CA ALA A 273 9.96 26.17 32.33
C ALA A 273 10.07 25.06 31.27
N GLU A 274 9.12 24.11 31.26
CA GLU A 274 9.02 23.04 30.26
C GLU A 274 8.33 23.45 28.95
N GLY A 275 7.98 24.73 28.80
CA GLY A 275 7.40 25.29 27.57
C GLY A 275 5.90 25.05 27.40
N PHE A 276 5.19 24.64 28.46
CA PHE A 276 3.73 24.56 28.45
C PHE A 276 3.10 25.91 28.76
N VAL A 277 1.98 26.19 28.11
CA VAL A 277 1.14 27.37 28.38
C VAL A 277 -0.22 26.87 28.89
N GLN A 278 -0.71 27.50 29.95
CA GLN A 278 -2.00 27.15 30.53
C GLN A 278 -3.12 27.82 29.74
N ILE A 279 -4.01 27.03 29.16
CA ILE A 279 -5.10 27.49 28.27
C ILE A 279 -6.48 27.45 28.94
N GLY A 280 -6.58 26.86 30.14
CA GLY A 280 -7.78 26.76 30.98
C GLY A 280 -7.42 26.32 32.40
N VAL A 281 -8.38 26.36 33.35
CA VAL A 281 -8.12 25.97 34.74
C VAL A 281 -7.71 24.48 34.78
N GLY A 282 -6.44 24.22 35.13
CA GLY A 282 -5.86 22.86 35.14
C GLY A 282 -5.35 22.33 33.79
N GLU A 283 -5.56 23.04 32.67
CA GLU A 283 -5.22 22.55 31.32
C GLU A 283 -3.98 23.25 30.73
N TRP A 284 -2.98 22.45 30.31
CA TRP A 284 -1.65 22.89 29.88
C TRP A 284 -1.31 22.30 28.50
N ARG A 285 -0.82 23.10 27.55
CA ARG A 285 -0.41 22.62 26.20
C ARG A 285 0.89 23.26 25.69
N LYS A 286 1.58 22.59 24.75
CA LYS A 286 2.79 23.12 24.10
C LYS A 286 2.47 23.78 22.76
N ALA A 287 3.34 24.69 22.32
CA ALA A 287 3.20 25.38 21.03
C ALA A 287 3.31 24.44 19.81
N THR A 288 3.96 23.28 19.96
CA THR A 288 4.08 22.25 18.90
C THR A 288 2.74 21.59 18.59
N ASP A 289 1.89 21.43 19.61
CA ASP A 289 0.58 20.77 19.49
C ASP A 289 -0.36 21.60 18.60
N PHE A 290 -0.17 22.93 18.57
CA PHE A 290 -0.89 23.85 17.70
C PHE A 290 -0.49 23.70 16.21
N LYS A 291 0.76 23.39 15.90
CA LYS A 291 1.20 23.16 14.50
C LYS A 291 0.53 21.91 13.92
N GLU A 292 0.39 20.86 14.74
CA GLU A 292 -0.28 19.62 14.35
C GLU A 292 -1.79 19.80 14.14
N GLU A 293 -2.44 20.63 14.96
CA GLU A 293 -3.84 21.02 14.76
C GLU A 293 -4.01 21.86 13.48
N LEU A 294 -3.12 22.82 13.20
CA LEU A 294 -3.17 23.64 11.98
C LEU A 294 -3.00 22.80 10.70
N ILE A 295 -2.12 21.81 10.73
CA ILE A 295 -1.94 20.82 9.64
C ILE A 295 -3.25 20.04 9.41
N LYS A 296 -3.92 19.62 10.49
CA LYS A 296 -5.20 18.90 10.43
C LYS A 296 -6.37 19.77 9.98
N GLU A 297 -6.52 20.97 10.52
CA GLU A 297 -7.66 21.86 10.26
C GLU A 297 -7.64 22.44 8.84
N HIS A 298 -6.44 22.80 8.35
CA HIS A 298 -6.28 23.40 7.03
C HIS A 298 -5.83 22.40 5.95
N ASN A 299 -5.77 21.10 6.30
CA ASN A 299 -5.34 20.02 5.41
C ASN A 299 -4.03 20.35 4.66
N LEU A 300 -3.07 20.90 5.39
CA LEU A 300 -1.80 21.39 4.87
C LEU A 300 -0.78 20.25 4.85
N VAL A 301 0.17 20.33 3.93
CA VAL A 301 1.34 19.45 3.90
C VAL A 301 2.60 20.28 4.01
N GLU A 302 3.57 19.79 4.78
CA GLU A 302 4.85 20.44 4.93
C GLU A 302 5.83 19.84 3.91
N ILE A 303 6.20 20.63 2.89
CA ILE A 303 7.20 20.24 1.90
C ILE A 303 8.38 21.19 2.02
N ARG A 304 9.57 20.65 2.33
CA ARG A 304 10.83 21.40 2.52
C ARG A 304 10.72 22.52 3.58
N GLY A 305 10.02 22.26 4.68
CA GLY A 305 9.88 23.20 5.81
C GLY A 305 8.88 24.35 5.57
N LYS A 306 8.06 24.27 4.51
CA LYS A 306 6.97 25.22 4.24
C LYS A 306 5.63 24.50 4.23
N LEU A 307 4.66 25.05 4.95
CA LEU A 307 3.28 24.60 4.92
C LEU A 307 2.58 25.14 3.67
N MET A 308 1.93 24.25 2.94
CA MET A 308 1.17 24.58 1.73
C MET A 308 -0.08 23.71 1.63
N THR A 309 -1.06 24.17 0.86
CA THR A 309 -2.30 23.41 0.62
C THR A 309 -2.00 22.15 -0.22
N ARG A 310 -2.84 21.12 -0.09
CA ARG A 310 -2.70 19.90 -0.91
C ARG A 310 -2.76 20.18 -2.42
N GLU A 311 -3.61 21.10 -2.89
CA GLU A 311 -3.64 21.49 -4.31
C GLU A 311 -2.33 22.13 -4.78
N GLN A 312 -1.67 22.92 -3.94
CA GLN A 312 -0.35 23.49 -4.26
C GLN A 312 0.76 22.44 -4.24
N ALA A 313 0.69 21.49 -3.31
CA ALA A 313 1.59 20.34 -3.29
C ALA A 313 1.37 19.44 -4.52
N GLU A 314 0.13 19.22 -4.92
CA GLU A 314 -0.29 18.46 -6.10
C GLU A 314 0.15 19.16 -7.39
N ALA A 315 0.05 20.49 -7.47
CA ALA A 315 0.57 21.26 -8.60
C ALA A 315 2.11 21.17 -8.73
N ILE A 316 2.83 21.14 -7.60
CA ILE A 316 4.29 20.93 -7.57
C ILE A 316 4.65 19.46 -7.88
N GLN A 317 3.77 18.51 -7.54
CA GLN A 317 3.93 17.09 -7.82
C GLN A 317 3.54 16.71 -9.26
N ALA A 318 2.65 17.48 -9.92
CA ALA A 318 2.26 17.27 -11.31
C ALA A 318 3.43 17.47 -12.30
N GLU A 319 4.52 18.12 -11.88
CA GLU A 319 5.78 18.20 -12.62
C GLU A 319 6.69 16.96 -12.44
N GLN A 320 6.29 15.95 -11.65
CA GLN A 320 7.16 14.84 -11.20
C GLN A 320 6.80 13.45 -11.78
N PHE A 321 6.01 13.36 -12.85
CA PHE A 321 5.69 12.06 -13.46
C PHE A 321 6.94 11.41 -14.09
N VAL A 322 7.22 10.16 -13.70
CA VAL A 322 8.31 9.38 -14.28
C VAL A 322 7.73 8.36 -15.26
N LYS A 323 8.11 8.47 -16.53
CA LYS A 323 7.86 7.43 -17.54
C LYS A 323 8.88 6.28 -17.41
N PRO A 324 8.45 5.02 -17.50
CA PRO A 324 9.32 3.92 -17.88
C PRO A 324 9.93 4.23 -19.26
N PRO A 325 11.21 3.91 -19.52
CA PRO A 325 11.83 4.17 -20.80
C PRO A 325 11.41 3.12 -21.82
N ALA A 326 11.10 3.56 -23.04
CA ALA A 326 11.01 2.69 -24.20
C ALA A 326 12.44 2.32 -24.66
N ASN A 327 13.12 1.40 -23.97
CA ASN A 327 14.44 0.96 -24.41
C ASN A 327 14.32 -0.18 -25.43
N ALA A 328 14.61 0.14 -26.69
CA ALA A 328 14.50 -0.71 -27.87
C ALA A 328 15.56 -1.83 -27.98
N VAL A 329 16.33 -2.11 -26.94
CA VAL A 329 17.37 -3.16 -26.98
C VAL A 329 17.02 -4.21 -25.92
N ALA A 330 16.28 -5.24 -26.36
CA ALA A 330 15.78 -6.41 -25.63
C ALA A 330 14.62 -6.20 -24.64
N ALA A 331 13.52 -5.56 -25.07
CA ALA A 331 12.25 -5.57 -24.33
C ALA A 331 11.58 -6.96 -24.41
N ASN A 332 11.31 -7.60 -23.27
CA ASN A 332 10.48 -8.80 -23.22
C ASN A 332 8.99 -8.44 -23.39
N GLU A 333 8.11 -9.43 -23.53
CA GLU A 333 6.68 -9.17 -23.75
C GLU A 333 6.03 -8.39 -22.60
N PHE A 334 6.43 -8.65 -21.35
CA PHE A 334 5.87 -7.97 -20.19
C PHE A 334 6.16 -6.47 -20.22
N THR A 335 7.40 -6.11 -20.50
CA THR A 335 7.83 -4.73 -20.48
C THR A 335 7.28 -3.91 -21.64
N ARG A 336 7.08 -4.53 -22.81
CA ARG A 336 6.29 -3.94 -23.90
C ARG A 336 4.83 -3.69 -23.48
N ALA A 337 4.25 -4.59 -22.70
CA ALA A 337 2.89 -4.41 -22.17
C ALA A 337 2.78 -3.26 -21.14
N LEU A 338 3.89 -2.73 -20.63
CA LEU A 338 3.93 -1.57 -19.73
C LEU A 338 4.15 -0.23 -20.47
N ASP A 339 4.22 -0.24 -21.81
CA ASP A 339 4.43 0.98 -22.59
C ASP A 339 3.34 2.02 -22.29
N GLY A 340 3.77 3.24 -21.95
CA GLY A 340 2.87 4.34 -21.59
C GLY A 340 2.39 4.34 -20.14
N LEU A 341 2.72 3.33 -19.33
CA LEU A 341 2.50 3.38 -17.88
C LEU A 341 3.26 4.57 -17.28
N GLN A 342 2.73 5.22 -16.27
CA GLN A 342 3.37 6.32 -15.54
C GLN A 342 3.29 6.04 -14.05
N ILE A 343 4.36 6.39 -13.32
CA ILE A 343 4.32 6.35 -11.86
C ILE A 343 3.81 7.71 -11.40
N GLY A 344 2.68 7.72 -10.71
CA GLY A 344 2.10 8.93 -10.14
C GLY A 344 2.73 9.31 -8.79
N PRO A 345 2.37 10.48 -8.25
CA PRO A 345 2.94 10.98 -7.01
C PRO A 345 2.56 10.10 -5.80
N PRO A 346 3.49 9.88 -4.84
CA PRO A 346 3.21 9.04 -3.70
C PRO A 346 2.27 9.67 -2.68
N MET A 347 1.42 8.83 -2.09
CA MET A 347 0.63 9.14 -0.91
C MET A 347 1.26 8.47 0.32
N ASN A 348 1.41 9.21 1.42
CA ASN A 348 1.98 8.72 2.68
C ASN A 348 0.93 8.65 3.79
N PHE A 349 0.85 7.54 4.50
CA PHE A 349 0.12 7.41 5.76
C PHE A 349 0.96 6.62 6.77
N HIS A 350 1.43 7.28 7.83
CA HIS A 350 2.22 6.66 8.92
C HIS A 350 3.39 5.77 8.45
N GLY A 351 4.10 6.16 7.38
CA GLY A 351 5.26 5.40 6.87
C GLY A 351 4.89 4.37 5.79
N ILE A 352 3.60 4.13 5.57
CA ILE A 352 3.08 3.38 4.41
C ILE A 352 3.00 4.34 3.23
N MET A 353 3.76 4.05 2.18
CA MET A 353 3.82 4.84 0.95
C MET A 353 3.14 4.09 -0.19
N VAL A 354 2.23 4.77 -0.89
CA VAL A 354 1.43 4.22 -2.00
C VAL A 354 1.70 5.06 -3.25
N TYR A 355 2.19 4.43 -4.31
CA TYR A 355 2.41 5.04 -5.62
C TYR A 355 1.36 4.54 -6.62
N PRO A 356 0.47 5.38 -7.15
CA PRO A 356 -0.45 4.98 -8.20
C PRO A 356 0.31 4.72 -9.51
N LEU A 357 -0.11 3.69 -10.25
CA LEU A 357 0.43 3.35 -11.57
C LEU A 357 -0.64 3.67 -12.62
N LEU A 358 -0.36 4.68 -13.44
CA LEU A 358 -1.33 5.33 -14.32
C LEU A 358 -1.11 4.90 -15.77
N ALA A 359 -2.13 4.40 -16.44
CA ALA A 359 -2.06 4.13 -17.87
C ALA A 359 -2.12 5.44 -18.68
N ALA A 360 -1.44 5.49 -19.83
CA ALA A 360 -1.49 6.65 -20.74
C ALA A 360 -2.89 6.90 -21.34
N ALA A 361 -3.71 5.87 -21.44
CA ALA A 361 -5.09 5.91 -21.88
C ALA A 361 -5.90 4.87 -21.09
N ALA A 362 -7.22 5.04 -21.00
CA ALA A 362 -8.08 4.01 -20.43
C ALA A 362 -7.94 2.72 -21.24
N PRO A 363 -7.39 1.64 -20.64
CA PRO A 363 -7.26 0.37 -21.34
C PRO A 363 -8.65 -0.26 -21.57
N PRO A 364 -8.78 -1.17 -22.56
CA PRO A 364 -10.02 -1.89 -22.78
C PRO A 364 -10.43 -2.70 -21.55
N GLU A 365 -11.73 -2.83 -21.30
CA GLU A 365 -12.26 -3.62 -20.19
C GLU A 365 -11.80 -5.08 -20.27
N ALA A 366 -11.45 -5.63 -19.11
CA ALA A 366 -11.04 -7.01 -18.97
C ALA A 366 -12.19 -7.96 -19.30
N PRO A 367 -11.90 -9.10 -19.96
CA PRO A 367 -12.94 -10.08 -20.30
C PRO A 367 -13.39 -10.94 -19.11
N PHE A 368 -12.96 -10.61 -17.88
CA PHE A 368 -13.21 -11.39 -16.68
C PHE A 368 -13.56 -10.50 -15.48
N THR A 369 -14.30 -11.07 -14.52
CA THR A 369 -14.68 -10.43 -13.27
C THR A 369 -13.95 -11.03 -12.06
N THR A 370 -14.11 -10.44 -10.89
CA THR A 370 -13.50 -10.89 -9.62
C THR A 370 -14.42 -11.84 -8.87
N ILE A 371 -13.85 -12.67 -7.97
CA ILE A 371 -14.66 -13.51 -7.09
C ILE A 371 -15.63 -12.72 -6.21
N HIS A 372 -15.22 -11.53 -5.75
CA HIS A 372 -16.03 -10.71 -4.86
C HIS A 372 -17.30 -10.22 -5.57
N ALA A 373 -17.15 -9.75 -6.82
CA ALA A 373 -18.27 -9.34 -7.65
C ALA A 373 -19.16 -10.54 -8.04
N ALA A 374 -18.54 -11.69 -8.35
CA ALA A 374 -19.26 -12.87 -8.82
C ALA A 374 -20.01 -13.64 -7.72
N LEU A 375 -19.48 -13.73 -6.49
CA LEU A 375 -20.14 -14.39 -5.34
C LEU A 375 -21.33 -13.60 -4.77
N GLY A 376 -21.41 -12.30 -5.08
CA GLY A 376 -22.62 -11.51 -4.88
C GLY A 376 -23.81 -12.02 -5.71
N THR A 377 -23.54 -12.83 -6.73
CA THR A 377 -24.55 -13.50 -7.57
C THR A 377 -24.77 -14.95 -7.11
N ASP A 378 -25.96 -15.50 -7.33
CA ASP A 378 -26.20 -16.95 -7.14
C ASP A 378 -25.64 -17.79 -8.31
N LYS A 379 -24.81 -17.20 -9.18
CA LYS A 379 -24.22 -17.84 -10.36
C LYS A 379 -22.77 -18.29 -10.18
N LEU A 380 -22.13 -17.99 -9.04
CA LEU A 380 -20.82 -18.56 -8.70
C LEU A 380 -20.95 -19.38 -7.42
N GLU A 381 -20.55 -20.65 -7.47
CA GLU A 381 -20.53 -21.53 -6.31
C GLU A 381 -19.10 -22.02 -6.06
N ILE A 382 -18.66 -21.94 -4.80
CA ILE A 382 -17.37 -22.47 -4.34
C ILE A 382 -17.63 -23.49 -3.24
N SER A 383 -17.05 -24.68 -3.36
CA SER A 383 -17.22 -25.77 -2.39
C SER A 383 -15.97 -26.61 -2.12
N ASP A 384 -15.86 -27.15 -0.90
CA ASP A 384 -14.78 -28.01 -0.39
C ASP A 384 -15.08 -29.50 -0.64
N THR A 385 -15.42 -29.84 -1.89
CA THR A 385 -15.92 -31.17 -2.30
C THR A 385 -14.89 -32.03 -3.01
N VAL A 386 -13.76 -31.47 -3.42
CA VAL A 386 -12.84 -32.09 -4.40
C VAL A 386 -11.46 -32.48 -3.87
N GLY A 387 -11.11 -32.07 -2.64
CA GLY A 387 -9.87 -32.49 -1.99
C GLY A 387 -9.47 -31.58 -0.83
N LEU A 388 -8.45 -32.00 -0.06
CA LEU A 388 -8.00 -31.24 1.10
C LEU A 388 -7.33 -29.90 0.77
N PHE A 389 -6.77 -29.71 -0.42
CA PHE A 389 -6.05 -28.49 -0.84
C PHE A 389 -6.57 -27.92 -2.15
N GLN A 390 -7.84 -28.22 -2.45
CA GLN A 390 -8.54 -27.72 -3.61
C GLN A 390 -9.98 -27.39 -3.26
N VAL A 391 -10.51 -26.36 -3.92
CA VAL A 391 -11.94 -26.07 -3.93
C VAL A 391 -12.50 -26.27 -5.33
N GLN A 392 -13.75 -26.67 -5.42
CA GLN A 392 -14.50 -26.70 -6.66
C GLN A 392 -15.12 -25.33 -6.86
N VAL A 393 -14.89 -24.72 -8.02
CA VAL A 393 -15.50 -23.46 -8.42
C VAL A 393 -16.36 -23.73 -9.64
N ARG A 394 -17.66 -23.51 -9.50
CA ARG A 394 -18.65 -23.62 -10.57
C ARG A 394 -19.07 -22.22 -10.99
N ASN A 395 -18.62 -21.81 -12.17
CA ASN A 395 -18.95 -20.52 -12.78
C ASN A 395 -20.14 -20.69 -13.74
N MET A 396 -21.30 -20.14 -13.38
CA MET A 396 -22.51 -20.08 -14.20
C MET A 396 -22.79 -18.66 -14.71
N LEU A 397 -21.84 -17.74 -14.58
CA LEU A 397 -21.91 -16.41 -15.17
C LEU A 397 -21.67 -16.48 -16.68
N ASP A 398 -22.04 -15.40 -17.36
CA ASP A 398 -21.73 -15.11 -18.75
C ASP A 398 -20.34 -14.47 -18.94
N ALA A 399 -19.57 -14.35 -17.86
CA ALA A 399 -18.20 -13.85 -17.84
C ALA A 399 -17.25 -14.86 -17.18
N ASP A 400 -15.97 -14.78 -17.51
CA ASP A 400 -14.93 -15.57 -16.85
C ASP A 400 -14.67 -14.98 -15.45
N VAL A 401 -14.31 -15.83 -14.48
CA VAL A 401 -14.03 -15.39 -13.10
C VAL A 401 -12.56 -15.60 -12.78
N LEU A 402 -11.88 -14.53 -12.41
CA LEU A 402 -10.50 -14.56 -11.95
C LEU A 402 -10.46 -14.72 -10.43
N LEU A 403 -9.79 -15.78 -9.98
CA LEU A 403 -9.35 -15.99 -8.60
C LEU A 403 -7.88 -15.61 -8.52
N LEU A 404 -7.54 -14.58 -7.76
CA LEU A 404 -6.15 -14.13 -7.62
C LEU A 404 -5.43 -14.91 -6.52
N ALA A 405 -4.14 -15.22 -6.74
CA ALA A 405 -3.30 -15.77 -5.68
C ALA A 405 -3.26 -14.80 -4.48
N GLY A 406 -3.67 -15.30 -3.32
CA GLY A 406 -3.87 -14.49 -2.12
C GLY A 406 -5.33 -14.19 -1.79
N ASP A 407 -6.29 -14.41 -2.68
CA ASP A 407 -7.72 -14.25 -2.35
C ASP A 407 -8.12 -15.16 -1.19
N VAL A 408 -8.78 -14.60 -0.18
CA VAL A 408 -9.21 -15.34 1.01
C VAL A 408 -10.65 -15.82 0.83
N LEU A 409 -10.85 -17.13 0.92
CA LEU A 409 -12.15 -17.78 0.86
C LEU A 409 -12.59 -18.14 2.28
N THR A 410 -13.61 -17.46 2.79
CA THR A 410 -14.12 -17.62 4.15
C THR A 410 -15.25 -18.63 4.20
N GLY A 411 -15.37 -19.41 5.29
CA GLY A 411 -16.32 -20.52 5.35
C GLY A 411 -15.70 -21.80 4.78
N GLY A 412 -16.50 -22.67 4.15
CA GLY A 412 -16.04 -24.01 3.76
C GLY A 412 -15.56 -24.80 4.98
N ARG A 413 -14.78 -25.88 4.83
CA ARG A 413 -14.33 -26.70 5.98
C ARG A 413 -13.28 -26.00 6.86
N CYS A 414 -12.56 -25.05 6.28
CA CYS A 414 -11.67 -24.09 6.92
C CYS A 414 -11.47 -22.91 5.96
N THR A 415 -11.12 -21.74 6.49
CA THR A 415 -10.76 -20.60 5.65
C THR A 415 -9.58 -20.95 4.76
N ARG A 416 -9.69 -20.62 3.48
CA ARG A 416 -8.69 -20.89 2.46
C ARG A 416 -8.07 -19.62 1.92
N VAL A 417 -6.86 -19.73 1.38
CA VAL A 417 -6.22 -18.74 0.52
C VAL A 417 -5.99 -19.39 -0.83
N VAL A 418 -6.40 -18.72 -1.91
CA VAL A 418 -6.12 -19.14 -3.28
C VAL A 418 -4.61 -19.19 -3.50
N ALA A 419 -4.09 -20.37 -3.83
CA ALA A 419 -2.65 -20.61 -3.91
C ALA A 419 -2.05 -20.10 -5.22
N GLU A 420 -2.83 -20.18 -6.29
CA GLU A 420 -2.41 -19.83 -7.65
C GLU A 420 -3.53 -19.11 -8.39
N HIS A 421 -3.16 -18.15 -9.23
CA HIS A 421 -4.13 -17.43 -10.04
C HIS A 421 -4.87 -18.41 -10.94
N THR A 422 -6.20 -18.40 -10.86
CA THR A 422 -7.02 -19.33 -11.65
C THR A 422 -8.14 -18.56 -12.35
N LEU A 423 -8.21 -18.72 -13.67
CA LEU A 423 -9.32 -18.22 -14.47
C LEU A 423 -10.33 -19.36 -14.67
N VAL A 424 -11.55 -19.20 -14.16
CA VAL A 424 -12.64 -20.16 -14.37
C VAL A 424 -13.53 -19.64 -15.47
N GLY A 425 -13.47 -20.28 -16.63
CA GLY A 425 -14.24 -19.86 -17.80
C GLY A 425 -15.74 -19.86 -17.54
N ARG A 426 -16.47 -18.99 -18.24
CA ARG A 426 -17.94 -18.93 -18.21
C ARG A 426 -18.56 -20.31 -18.46
N GLY A 427 -19.55 -20.68 -17.64
CA GLY A 427 -20.23 -21.98 -17.72
C GLY A 427 -19.38 -23.19 -17.31
N GLN A 428 -18.13 -23.00 -16.85
CA GLN A 428 -17.23 -24.09 -16.50
C GLN A 428 -17.25 -24.41 -15.01
N THR A 429 -16.81 -25.63 -14.69
CA THR A 429 -16.48 -26.04 -13.32
C THR A 429 -15.01 -26.42 -13.28
N SER A 430 -14.25 -25.75 -12.42
CA SER A 430 -12.81 -25.94 -12.29
C SER A 430 -12.44 -26.27 -10.85
N LYS A 431 -11.32 -26.97 -10.68
CA LYS A 431 -10.69 -27.16 -9.37
C LYS A 431 -9.64 -26.07 -9.19
N VAL A 432 -9.69 -25.37 -8.07
CA VAL A 432 -8.78 -24.27 -7.76
C VAL A 432 -7.87 -24.68 -6.61
N PRO A 433 -6.53 -24.62 -6.79
CA PRO A 433 -5.56 -24.86 -5.73
C PRO A 433 -5.70 -23.84 -4.57
N VAL A 434 -5.71 -24.33 -3.34
CA VAL A 434 -5.82 -23.50 -2.14
C VAL A 434 -4.93 -23.99 -1.01
N LEU A 435 -4.52 -23.08 -0.13
CA LEU A 435 -3.92 -23.39 1.17
C LEU A 435 -4.90 -23.07 2.29
N CYS A 436 -4.90 -23.85 3.37
CA CYS A 436 -5.62 -23.52 4.60
C CYS A 436 -4.98 -22.31 5.28
N ALA A 437 -5.77 -21.31 5.63
CA ALA A 437 -5.34 -20.14 6.39
C ALA A 437 -5.66 -20.24 7.89
N GLU A 438 -6.07 -21.42 8.35
CA GLU A 438 -6.49 -21.72 9.72
C GLU A 438 -5.87 -23.04 10.20
N PRO A 439 -4.69 -23.01 10.85
CA PRO A 439 -4.04 -24.22 11.36
C PRO A 439 -4.89 -25.03 12.36
N GLY A 440 -5.76 -24.36 13.13
CA GLY A 440 -6.54 -24.95 14.23
C GLY A 440 -8.01 -25.24 13.95
N ALA A 441 -8.58 -24.83 12.80
CA ALA A 441 -10.04 -24.75 12.60
C ALA A 441 -10.60 -25.69 11.53
N TRP A 442 -10.18 -26.96 11.53
CA TRP A 442 -10.80 -28.01 10.70
C TRP A 442 -12.13 -28.50 11.29
N ARG A 443 -13.07 -27.58 11.55
CA ARG A 443 -14.32 -27.86 12.29
C ARG A 443 -15.59 -27.32 11.63
N SER A 444 -15.51 -26.67 10.48
CA SER A 444 -16.74 -26.17 9.86
C SER A 444 -17.65 -27.31 9.42
N THR A 445 -18.96 -27.07 9.58
CA THR A 445 -20.06 -27.98 9.25
C THR A 445 -20.55 -27.83 7.80
N SER A 446 -19.95 -26.93 7.01
CA SER A 446 -20.38 -26.62 5.65
C SER A 446 -19.27 -26.85 4.64
N ASP A 447 -19.62 -27.51 3.53
CA ASP A 447 -18.75 -27.62 2.36
C ASP A 447 -18.82 -26.37 1.47
N ARG A 448 -19.73 -25.42 1.73
CA ARG A 448 -19.88 -24.18 0.95
C ARG A 448 -19.13 -23.01 1.59
N PHE A 449 -18.52 -22.20 0.73
CA PHE A 449 -17.88 -20.95 1.13
C PHE A 449 -18.89 -19.80 1.22
N ALA A 450 -18.58 -18.82 2.07
CA ALA A 450 -19.42 -17.67 2.35
C ALA A 450 -19.39 -16.67 1.18
N LYS A 451 -20.47 -15.88 1.03
CA LYS A 451 -20.57 -14.85 -0.02
C LYS A 451 -19.56 -13.72 0.18
N GLU A 452 -19.05 -13.58 1.40
CA GLU A 452 -17.98 -12.66 1.81
C GLU A 452 -16.58 -13.13 1.37
N SER A 453 -16.45 -14.29 0.71
CA SER A 453 -15.16 -14.72 0.16
C SER A 453 -14.67 -13.72 -0.89
N GLY A 454 -13.37 -13.42 -0.84
CA GLY A 454 -12.77 -12.35 -1.64
C GLY A 454 -12.87 -10.95 -1.02
N HIS A 455 -13.46 -10.80 0.17
CA HIS A 455 -13.40 -9.53 0.92
C HIS A 455 -11.99 -9.23 1.48
N PHE A 456 -11.16 -10.26 1.63
CA PHE A 456 -9.81 -10.15 2.14
C PHE A 456 -8.80 -10.68 1.12
N VAL A 457 -7.61 -10.08 1.13
CA VAL A 457 -6.44 -10.56 0.38
C VAL A 457 -5.33 -10.88 1.40
N ALA A 458 -4.60 -11.96 1.17
CA ALA A 458 -3.49 -12.35 2.03
C ALA A 458 -2.40 -11.25 2.10
N PRO A 459 -1.69 -11.12 3.23
CA PRO A 459 -0.59 -10.16 3.36
C PRO A 459 0.54 -10.42 2.36
N PRO A 460 1.34 -9.38 2.01
CA PRO A 460 2.50 -9.50 1.13
C PRO A 460 3.43 -10.67 1.48
N SER A 461 3.74 -10.90 2.75
CA SER A 461 4.58 -12.01 3.20
C SER A 461 4.03 -13.39 2.80
N LEU A 462 2.70 -13.57 2.93
CA LEU A 462 2.04 -14.83 2.55
C LEU A 462 1.93 -14.94 1.03
N ARG A 463 1.59 -13.85 0.33
CA ARG A 463 1.50 -13.86 -1.15
C ARG A 463 2.86 -14.09 -1.80
N ARG A 464 3.92 -13.52 -1.24
CA ARG A 464 5.30 -13.77 -1.64
C ARG A 464 5.65 -15.25 -1.46
N SER A 465 5.30 -15.87 -0.33
CA SER A 465 5.56 -17.31 -0.14
C SER A 465 4.81 -18.22 -1.14
N LEU A 466 3.64 -17.80 -1.64
CA LEU A 466 2.92 -18.53 -2.71
C LEU A 466 3.69 -18.54 -4.04
N ILE A 467 4.49 -17.51 -4.33
CA ILE A 467 5.34 -17.49 -5.54
C ILE A 467 6.45 -18.54 -5.44
N TRP A 468 6.96 -18.75 -4.23
CA TRP A 468 8.00 -19.73 -3.92
C TRP A 468 7.44 -21.14 -3.66
N GLU A 469 6.13 -21.33 -3.69
CA GLU A 469 5.45 -22.64 -3.54
C GLU A 469 5.86 -23.40 -2.28
N GLN A 470 6.10 -22.69 -1.19
CA GLN A 470 6.58 -23.28 0.08
C GLN A 470 5.51 -24.13 0.81
N GLY A 471 4.31 -24.22 0.22
CA GLY A 471 3.24 -25.11 0.63
C GLY A 471 2.50 -24.72 1.91
N GLN A 472 1.69 -25.65 2.39
CA GLN A 472 0.77 -25.49 3.52
C GLN A 472 1.47 -25.15 4.84
N GLY A 473 2.61 -25.77 5.10
CA GLY A 473 3.37 -25.56 6.33
C GLY A 473 3.91 -24.14 6.46
N ALA A 474 4.45 -23.58 5.38
CA ALA A 474 4.92 -22.20 5.34
C ALA A 474 3.79 -21.18 5.55
N ALA A 475 2.63 -21.40 4.90
CA ALA A 475 1.46 -20.56 5.11
C ALA A 475 1.03 -20.51 6.58
N TRP A 476 1.04 -21.65 7.26
CA TRP A 476 0.75 -21.72 8.69
C TRP A 476 1.84 -21.12 9.57
N SER A 477 3.11 -21.30 9.23
CA SER A 477 4.22 -20.65 9.93
C SER A 477 4.09 -19.12 9.89
N ILE A 478 3.74 -18.57 8.73
CA ILE A 478 3.52 -17.13 8.56
C ILE A 478 2.33 -16.68 9.41
N VAL A 479 1.15 -17.31 9.25
CA VAL A 479 -0.05 -16.92 10.01
C VAL A 479 0.17 -17.06 11.53
N ALA A 480 0.76 -18.16 12.00
CA ALA A 480 1.02 -18.40 13.42
C ALA A 480 2.01 -17.39 14.01
N LYS A 481 3.06 -17.03 13.27
CA LYS A 481 4.02 -16.01 13.69
C LYS A 481 3.35 -14.65 13.86
N LYS A 482 2.51 -14.25 12.90
CA LYS A 482 1.75 -12.98 12.95
C LYS A 482 0.72 -12.93 14.08
N LEU A 483 0.15 -14.08 14.44
CA LEU A 483 -0.70 -14.21 15.63
C LEU A 483 0.08 -14.23 16.95
N GLY A 484 1.42 -14.22 16.92
CA GLY A 484 2.27 -14.32 18.10
C GLY A 484 2.20 -15.68 18.78
N GLY A 485 2.03 -16.76 18.00
CA GLY A 485 1.88 -18.13 18.50
C GLY A 485 0.51 -18.46 19.10
N LYS A 486 -0.44 -17.52 19.07
CA LYS A 486 -1.82 -17.75 19.52
C LYS A 486 -2.61 -18.58 18.49
N PRO A 487 -3.55 -19.43 18.92
CA PRO A 487 -4.44 -20.14 18.00
C PRO A 487 -5.33 -19.14 17.26
N GLY A 488 -5.51 -19.36 15.95
CA GLY A 488 -6.36 -18.53 15.09
C GLY A 488 -6.00 -18.69 13.63
N GLY A 489 -6.72 -18.00 12.76
CA GLY A 489 -6.46 -17.93 11.32
C GLY A 489 -6.21 -16.53 10.79
N LEU A 490 -6.06 -16.43 9.47
CA LEU A 490 -5.85 -15.15 8.78
C LEU A 490 -7.00 -14.15 9.01
N VAL A 491 -8.26 -14.60 9.05
CA VAL A 491 -9.40 -13.71 9.30
C VAL A 491 -9.39 -13.17 10.73
N ASP A 492 -8.89 -13.94 11.70
CA ASP A 492 -8.73 -13.47 13.08
C ASP A 492 -7.66 -12.37 13.17
N LEU A 493 -6.61 -12.47 12.35
CA LEU A 493 -5.58 -11.43 12.24
C LEU A 493 -6.19 -10.12 11.71
N TYR A 494 -7.01 -10.19 10.67
CA TYR A 494 -7.78 -9.05 10.17
C TYR A 494 -8.69 -8.43 11.25
N ARG A 495 -9.43 -9.26 11.98
CA ARG A 495 -10.32 -8.78 13.05
C ARG A 495 -9.56 -8.10 14.19
N LYS A 496 -8.38 -8.61 14.52
CA LYS A 496 -7.52 -8.03 15.57
C LYS A 496 -6.97 -6.64 15.19
N GLN A 497 -6.79 -6.37 13.90
CA GLN A 497 -6.25 -5.11 13.40
C GLN A 497 -7.31 -4.22 12.72
N SER A 498 -8.60 -4.45 12.96
CA SER A 498 -9.70 -3.79 12.25
C SER A 498 -9.62 -2.27 12.25
N ASP A 499 -9.30 -1.68 13.39
CA ASP A 499 -9.33 -0.22 13.56
C ASP A 499 -8.19 0.44 12.78
N ALA A 500 -6.98 -0.11 12.89
CA ALA A 500 -5.83 0.39 12.14
C ALA A 500 -5.99 0.18 10.63
N ILE A 501 -6.56 -0.96 10.20
CA ILE A 501 -6.88 -1.20 8.78
C ILE A 501 -7.94 -0.21 8.29
N ALA A 502 -8.94 0.12 9.12
CA ALA A 502 -9.98 1.08 8.77
C ALA A 502 -9.41 2.49 8.55
N GLU A 503 -8.47 2.93 9.39
CA GLU A 503 -7.77 4.20 9.21
C GLU A 503 -6.96 4.25 7.90
N VAL A 504 -6.17 3.20 7.63
CA VAL A 504 -5.41 3.09 6.38
C VAL A 504 -6.34 3.13 5.16
N ARG A 505 -7.43 2.34 5.19
CA ARG A 505 -8.42 2.33 4.09
C ARG A 505 -9.07 3.70 3.90
N ALA A 506 -9.50 4.35 4.98
CA ALA A 506 -10.16 5.65 4.90
C ALA A 506 -9.25 6.73 4.31
N TYR A 507 -7.93 6.64 4.53
CA TYR A 507 -6.98 7.58 3.95
C TYR A 507 -6.77 7.37 2.44
N PHE A 508 -6.67 6.12 2.00
CA PHE A 508 -6.36 5.80 0.61
C PHE A 508 -7.60 5.63 -0.29
N SER A 509 -8.80 5.44 0.25
CA SER A 509 -10.02 5.04 -0.48
C SER A 509 -10.40 5.93 -1.66
N ALA A 510 -10.05 7.22 -1.63
CA ALA A 510 -10.34 8.15 -2.71
C ALA A 510 -9.43 8.01 -3.94
N LEU A 511 -8.34 7.24 -3.86
CA LEU A 511 -7.35 7.15 -4.93
C LEU A 511 -7.94 6.61 -6.24
N PRO A 512 -8.70 5.49 -6.26
CA PRO A 512 -9.29 5.01 -7.51
C PRO A 512 -10.25 6.03 -8.13
N ASP A 513 -11.13 6.63 -7.33
CA ASP A 513 -12.09 7.63 -7.83
C ASP A 513 -11.42 8.91 -8.33
N ARG A 514 -10.26 9.27 -7.77
CA ARG A 514 -9.48 10.46 -8.16
C ARG A 514 -8.66 10.22 -9.42
N GLU A 515 -8.07 9.04 -9.55
CA GLU A 515 -7.13 8.68 -10.62
C GLU A 515 -7.77 7.60 -11.51
N MET A 516 -8.70 8.00 -12.39
CA MET A 516 -9.45 7.08 -13.27
C MET A 516 -8.58 6.30 -14.28
N THR A 517 -7.33 6.71 -14.45
CA THR A 517 -6.33 6.00 -15.26
C THR A 517 -5.44 5.08 -14.44
N ALA A 518 -5.65 5.00 -13.12
CA ALA A 518 -4.91 4.08 -12.26
C ALA A 518 -5.29 2.63 -12.60
N VAL A 519 -4.27 1.85 -12.96
CA VAL A 519 -4.37 0.42 -13.30
C VAL A 519 -3.53 -0.43 -12.35
N GLY A 520 -2.92 0.17 -11.33
CA GLY A 520 -2.11 -0.54 -10.37
C GLY A 520 -1.55 0.35 -9.28
N VAL A 521 -0.78 -0.28 -8.39
CA VAL A 521 -0.21 0.35 -7.21
C VAL A 521 1.17 -0.22 -6.89
N ALA A 522 2.09 0.62 -6.44
CA ALA A 522 3.26 0.21 -5.70
C ALA A 522 3.10 0.58 -4.23
N VAL A 523 3.44 -0.34 -3.32
CA VAL A 523 3.40 -0.12 -1.87
C VAL A 523 4.80 -0.25 -1.31
N ALA A 524 5.17 0.67 -0.43
CA ALA A 524 6.47 0.72 0.22
C ALA A 524 6.32 1.03 1.72
N GLU A 525 7.34 0.71 2.50
CA GLU A 525 7.43 1.07 3.91
C GLU A 525 8.82 1.60 4.23
N ASN A 526 8.87 2.67 5.02
CA ASN A 526 10.13 3.27 5.45
C ASN A 526 11.05 3.55 4.25
N ASP A 527 12.19 2.89 4.14
CA ASP A 527 13.17 3.14 3.07
C ASP A 527 13.11 2.16 1.90
N ALA A 528 12.20 1.16 1.92
CA ALA A 528 12.17 0.07 0.94
C ALA A 528 10.79 -0.14 0.30
N LEU A 529 10.78 -0.54 -0.97
CA LEU A 529 9.57 -1.06 -1.62
C LEU A 529 9.19 -2.42 -1.07
N GLU A 530 7.88 -2.72 -1.05
CA GLU A 530 7.35 -4.03 -0.68
C GLU A 530 6.86 -4.78 -1.92
N PHE A 531 5.92 -4.19 -2.67
CA PHE A 531 5.40 -4.80 -3.89
C PHE A 531 4.84 -3.78 -4.89
N VAL A 532 4.67 -4.25 -6.13
CA VAL A 532 3.95 -3.61 -7.23
C VAL A 532 2.89 -4.59 -7.72
N GLU A 533 1.66 -4.13 -7.91
CA GLU A 533 0.58 -4.91 -8.49
C GLU A 533 -0.15 -4.12 -9.58
N LEU A 534 -0.34 -4.77 -10.73
CA LEU A 534 -0.92 -4.21 -11.95
C LEU A 534 -2.09 -5.06 -12.44
N PHE A 535 -3.11 -4.37 -12.91
CA PHE A 535 -4.37 -4.89 -13.45
C PHE A 535 -4.51 -4.47 -14.92
N PRO A 536 -5.36 -5.16 -15.69
CA PRO A 536 -5.55 -4.84 -17.10
C PRO A 536 -6.34 -3.53 -17.29
N ASP A 537 -7.18 -3.17 -16.30
CA ASP A 537 -8.02 -1.99 -16.33
C ASP A 537 -8.24 -1.35 -14.95
N HIS A 538 -8.84 -0.17 -14.99
CA HIS A 538 -9.17 0.62 -13.81
C HIS A 538 -10.29 -0.01 -12.96
N ALA A 539 -11.24 -0.73 -13.57
CA ALA A 539 -12.36 -1.31 -12.84
C ALA A 539 -11.91 -2.44 -11.91
N LEU A 540 -11.04 -3.32 -12.39
CA LEU A 540 -10.43 -4.39 -11.61
C LEU A 540 -9.45 -3.84 -10.57
N PHE A 541 -8.64 -2.84 -10.94
CA PHE A 541 -7.79 -2.14 -9.97
C PHE A 541 -8.63 -1.58 -8.82
N SER A 542 -9.68 -0.82 -9.13
CA SER A 542 -10.58 -0.20 -8.14
C SER A 542 -11.25 -1.25 -7.27
N ALA A 543 -11.69 -2.36 -7.85
CA ALA A 543 -12.29 -3.45 -7.10
C ALA A 543 -11.30 -4.02 -6.06
N TYR A 544 -10.02 -4.17 -6.39
CA TYR A 544 -9.02 -4.80 -5.52
C TYR A 544 -8.30 -3.83 -4.57
N PHE A 545 -8.21 -2.55 -4.92
CA PHE A 545 -7.32 -1.58 -4.28
C PHE A 545 -7.44 -1.56 -2.74
N GLU A 546 -8.65 -1.36 -2.21
CA GLU A 546 -8.85 -1.30 -0.75
C GLU A 546 -8.43 -2.60 -0.03
N ARG A 547 -8.64 -3.75 -0.70
CA ARG A 547 -8.32 -5.08 -0.16
C ARG A 547 -6.82 -5.35 -0.18
N LEU A 548 -6.11 -4.88 -1.22
CA LEU A 548 -4.65 -4.94 -1.32
C LEU A 548 -4.00 -4.11 -0.22
N VAL A 549 -4.46 -2.88 -0.04
CA VAL A 549 -3.95 -1.97 1.00
C VAL A 549 -4.22 -2.52 2.40
N ALA A 550 -5.41 -3.09 2.63
CA ALA A 550 -5.74 -3.75 3.90
C ALA A 550 -4.87 -4.98 4.18
N GLY A 551 -4.60 -5.82 3.18
CA GLY A 551 -3.68 -6.95 3.30
C GLY A 551 -2.24 -6.53 3.54
N ALA A 552 -1.79 -5.47 2.86
CA ALA A 552 -0.48 -4.87 3.10
C ALA A 552 -0.34 -4.36 4.54
N ALA A 553 -1.36 -3.68 5.06
CA ALA A 553 -1.35 -3.15 6.42
C ALA A 553 -1.04 -4.22 7.49
N LEU A 554 -1.42 -5.48 7.28
CA LEU A 554 -1.10 -6.59 8.20
C LEU A 554 0.40 -6.88 8.34
N ASP A 555 1.22 -6.53 7.34
CA ASP A 555 2.68 -6.63 7.40
C ASP A 555 3.32 -5.33 7.88
N LEU A 556 2.74 -4.20 7.46
CA LEU A 556 3.30 -2.86 7.67
C LEU A 556 3.01 -2.30 9.07
N LEU A 557 1.95 -2.76 9.73
CA LEU A 557 1.55 -2.30 11.08
C LEU A 557 2.16 -3.14 12.22
N GLU A 558 3.02 -4.13 11.90
CA GLU A 558 3.66 -4.96 12.92
C GLU A 558 4.72 -4.16 13.71
N LYS A 559 4.46 -3.93 15.00
CA LYS A 559 5.43 -3.30 15.92
C LYS A 559 6.41 -4.36 16.47
N GLY A 560 7.69 -4.26 16.11
CA GLY A 560 8.78 -5.03 16.73
C GLY A 560 10.06 -5.09 15.89
N GLU A 561 11.18 -5.51 16.50
CA GLU A 561 12.40 -5.94 15.79
C GLU A 561 12.09 -7.22 15.00
N VAL A 562 11.46 -7.08 13.84
CA VAL A 562 11.38 -8.18 12.88
C VAL A 562 12.82 -8.43 12.41
N PRO A 563 13.36 -9.66 12.49
CA PRO A 563 14.69 -9.95 11.96
C PRO A 563 14.73 -9.48 10.51
N SER A 564 15.70 -8.60 10.23
CA SER A 564 15.94 -7.90 8.96
C SER A 564 15.11 -8.49 7.83
N ARG A 565 14.05 -7.77 7.41
CA ARG A 565 13.52 -7.95 6.05
C ARG A 565 14.74 -8.05 5.13
N ALA A 566 14.72 -8.97 4.17
CA ALA A 566 15.80 -9.02 3.19
C ALA A 566 15.95 -7.60 2.63
N ALA A 567 17.16 -7.02 2.70
CA ALA A 567 17.36 -5.64 2.32
C ALA A 567 16.88 -5.49 0.87
N SER A 568 15.76 -4.78 0.67
CA SER A 568 15.24 -4.61 -0.68
C SER A 568 16.28 -3.83 -1.47
N PRO A 569 16.71 -4.32 -2.64
CA PRO A 569 17.57 -3.53 -3.51
C PRO A 569 16.83 -2.35 -4.14
N PHE A 570 15.51 -2.24 -3.94
CA PHE A 570 14.66 -1.21 -4.51
C PHE A 570 14.27 -0.17 -3.45
N PRO A 571 14.78 1.06 -3.54
CA PRO A 571 14.51 2.10 -2.55
C PRO A 571 13.06 2.57 -2.63
N ASN A 572 12.49 3.01 -1.50
CA ASN A 572 11.18 3.67 -1.45
C ASN A 572 11.21 5.01 -2.19
N SER A 573 11.02 4.96 -3.51
CA SER A 573 11.00 6.10 -4.41
C SER A 573 10.37 5.69 -5.74
N MET A 574 9.92 6.67 -6.52
CA MET A 574 9.49 6.42 -7.91
C MET A 574 10.59 5.77 -8.76
N LYS A 575 11.86 6.09 -8.48
CA LYS A 575 13.01 5.43 -9.11
C LYS A 575 13.09 3.95 -8.75
N GLY A 576 12.85 3.59 -7.49
CA GLY A 576 12.81 2.19 -7.07
C GLY A 576 11.65 1.42 -7.70
N VAL A 577 10.48 2.05 -7.83
CA VAL A 577 9.30 1.44 -8.50
C VAL A 577 9.66 1.13 -9.95
N LYS A 578 10.26 2.12 -10.63
CA LYS A 578 10.80 1.97 -11.97
C LYS A 578 11.83 0.85 -12.06
N GLN A 579 12.81 0.80 -11.14
CA GLN A 579 13.83 -0.25 -11.10
C GLN A 579 13.23 -1.65 -10.90
N LEU A 580 12.19 -1.79 -10.08
CA LEU A 580 11.52 -3.08 -9.87
C LEU A 580 10.80 -3.53 -11.13
N LEU A 581 10.01 -2.64 -11.75
CA LEU A 581 9.36 -2.89 -13.05
C LEU A 581 10.40 -3.22 -14.13
N GLU A 582 11.55 -2.54 -14.13
CA GLU A 582 12.65 -2.80 -15.05
C GLU A 582 13.39 -4.11 -14.74
N SER A 583 13.52 -4.52 -13.49
CA SER A 583 14.21 -5.78 -13.18
C SER A 583 13.54 -7.00 -13.83
N ALA A 584 12.27 -6.88 -14.22
CA ALA A 584 11.56 -7.88 -15.01
C ALA A 584 12.15 -8.09 -16.42
N PHE A 585 12.93 -7.14 -16.96
CA PHE A 585 13.61 -7.24 -18.27
C PHE A 585 14.64 -8.38 -18.32
N THR A 586 15.29 -8.70 -17.20
CA THR A 586 16.46 -9.61 -17.18
C THR A 586 16.14 -11.03 -16.74
N SER A 587 14.90 -11.32 -16.34
CA SER A 587 14.52 -12.61 -15.76
C SER A 587 13.97 -13.59 -16.79
N THR A 588 14.42 -14.84 -16.72
CA THR A 588 13.75 -15.96 -17.37
C THR A 588 12.44 -16.25 -16.63
N TYR A 589 11.32 -16.02 -17.31
CA TYR A 589 10.03 -16.47 -16.82
C TYR A 589 9.78 -17.90 -17.27
N GLU A 590 9.48 -18.78 -16.33
CA GLU A 590 9.01 -20.12 -16.67
C GLU A 590 7.53 -20.02 -17.03
N ALA A 591 7.23 -20.18 -18.32
CA ALA A 591 5.85 -20.28 -18.78
C ALA A 591 5.26 -21.59 -18.26
N ARG A 592 4.19 -21.49 -17.48
CA ARG A 592 3.41 -22.64 -17.03
C ARG A 592 2.26 -22.92 -17.97
N GLU A 593 1.75 -24.14 -17.93
CA GLU A 593 0.56 -24.55 -18.71
C GLU A 593 -0.68 -23.70 -18.37
N ASP A 594 -0.70 -23.03 -17.22
CA ASP A 594 -1.77 -22.13 -16.78
C ASP A 594 -1.72 -20.72 -17.44
N GLY A 595 -0.66 -20.40 -18.21
CA GLY A 595 -0.47 -19.11 -18.87
C GLY A 595 0.18 -18.02 -18.00
N PHE A 596 0.61 -18.34 -16.77
CA PHE A 596 1.40 -17.42 -15.94
C PHE A 596 2.90 -17.67 -16.10
N ALA A 597 3.62 -16.57 -16.17
CA ALA A 597 5.06 -16.49 -16.16
C ALA A 597 5.52 -16.18 -14.71
N VAL A 598 6.39 -17.01 -14.14
CA VAL A 598 6.86 -16.88 -12.74
C VAL A 598 8.31 -16.43 -12.68
N ARG A 599 8.63 -15.49 -11.78
CA ARG A 599 9.99 -15.10 -11.41
C ARG A 599 10.26 -15.43 -9.93
N ARG A 600 11.38 -16.10 -9.66
CA ARG A 600 11.86 -16.46 -8.32
C ARG A 600 13.33 -16.07 -8.19
N ASP A 601 13.58 -14.82 -7.83
CA ASP A 601 14.92 -14.27 -7.59
C ASP A 601 14.98 -13.74 -6.15
N GLU A 602 16.14 -13.84 -5.50
CA GLU A 602 16.35 -13.32 -4.16
C GLU A 602 16.16 -11.80 -4.10
N ALA A 603 16.47 -11.10 -5.20
CA ALA A 603 16.27 -9.66 -5.32
C ALA A 603 14.79 -9.29 -5.56
N ALA A 604 14.04 -10.11 -6.30
CA ALA A 604 12.62 -9.87 -6.58
C ALA A 604 11.89 -11.17 -6.94
N ALA A 605 10.63 -11.30 -6.50
CA ALA A 605 9.78 -12.42 -6.85
C ALA A 605 8.50 -11.91 -7.51
N GLY A 606 7.92 -12.62 -8.47
CA GLY A 606 6.70 -12.13 -9.11
C GLY A 606 6.00 -13.14 -9.98
N ARG A 607 4.75 -12.83 -10.34
CA ARG A 607 3.96 -13.53 -11.36
C ARG A 607 3.39 -12.52 -12.33
N VAL A 608 3.42 -12.87 -13.61
CA VAL A 608 2.92 -12.04 -14.70
C VAL A 608 2.06 -12.92 -15.60
N ARG A 609 0.91 -12.40 -16.06
CA ARG A 609 0.11 -13.00 -17.12
C ARG A 609 -0.03 -12.03 -18.27
N LEU A 610 0.31 -12.52 -19.45
CA LEU A 610 0.06 -11.85 -20.72
C LEU A 610 -0.87 -12.73 -21.55
N ALA A 611 -1.79 -12.11 -22.27
CA ALA A 611 -2.58 -12.78 -23.31
C ALA A 611 -2.43 -11.96 -24.59
N GLU A 612 -1.93 -12.60 -25.66
CA GLU A 612 -1.70 -11.93 -26.95
C GLU A 612 -0.86 -10.64 -26.83
N GLY A 613 0.08 -10.60 -25.88
CA GLY A 613 0.93 -9.44 -25.60
C GLY A 613 0.29 -8.35 -24.71
N VAL A 614 -0.95 -8.54 -24.26
CA VAL A 614 -1.65 -7.61 -23.35
C VAL A 614 -1.53 -8.09 -21.91
N LEU A 615 -1.21 -7.17 -20.99
CA LEU A 615 -1.16 -7.46 -19.56
C LEU A 615 -2.54 -7.82 -19.03
N GLN A 616 -2.68 -9.02 -18.45
CA GLN A 616 -3.91 -9.44 -17.76
C GLN A 616 -3.81 -9.31 -16.24
N HIS A 617 -2.61 -9.47 -15.66
CA HIS A 617 -2.32 -9.22 -14.25
C HIS A 617 -0.80 -9.33 -14.05
N ALA A 618 -0.24 -8.53 -13.13
CA ALA A 618 1.12 -8.76 -12.63
C ALA A 618 1.24 -8.38 -11.16
N VAL A 619 2.00 -9.18 -10.42
CA VAL A 619 2.43 -8.86 -9.05
C VAL A 619 3.93 -9.10 -8.95
N LEU A 620 4.66 -8.10 -8.43
CA LEU A 620 6.10 -8.12 -8.22
C LEU A 620 6.39 -7.72 -6.79
N PHE A 621 7.13 -8.53 -6.05
CA PHE A 621 7.64 -8.24 -4.72
C PHE A 621 9.09 -7.77 -4.82
N ALA A 622 9.42 -6.72 -4.07
CA ALA A 622 10.72 -6.05 -4.07
C ALA A 622 11.80 -6.81 -3.26
N SER A 623 11.54 -8.08 -2.96
CA SER A 623 12.49 -9.03 -2.39
C SER A 623 11.99 -10.46 -2.65
N GLY A 624 12.88 -11.44 -2.64
CA GLY A 624 12.52 -12.84 -2.44
C GLY A 624 11.93 -13.07 -1.04
N ALA A 625 11.30 -14.23 -0.83
CA ALA A 625 10.85 -14.64 0.50
C ALA A 625 12.10 -14.83 1.40
N PRO A 626 12.25 -14.16 2.56
CA PRO A 626 13.31 -14.47 3.51
C PRO A 626 13.22 -15.91 4.03
N ASP A 627 14.32 -16.42 4.57
CA ASP A 627 14.45 -17.79 5.10
C ASP A 627 13.28 -18.26 5.98
N TRP A 628 12.72 -17.38 6.81
CA TRP A 628 11.62 -17.76 7.70
C TRP A 628 10.25 -17.82 7.01
N GLU A 629 10.07 -17.12 5.88
CA GLU A 629 8.91 -17.28 4.99
C GLU A 629 9.05 -18.56 4.14
N ARG A 630 10.29 -19.03 3.92
CA ARG A 630 10.59 -20.30 3.23
C ARG A 630 10.50 -21.51 4.16
N LYS A 631 10.99 -21.41 5.40
CA LYS A 631 11.09 -22.55 6.32
C LYS A 631 9.75 -22.85 6.99
N SER A 632 9.20 -24.03 6.69
CA SER A 632 8.07 -24.61 7.39
C SER A 632 8.47 -25.00 8.83
N THR A 633 8.00 -24.23 9.82
CA THR A 633 8.06 -24.57 11.25
C THR A 633 6.80 -25.31 11.73
N TYR A 634 5.75 -25.35 10.91
CA TYR A 634 4.48 -25.98 11.24
C TYR A 634 4.26 -27.23 10.39
N THR A 635 4.12 -28.39 11.03
CA THR A 635 3.93 -29.68 10.34
C THR A 635 2.45 -29.98 10.10
N VAL A 636 2.11 -30.49 8.92
CA VAL A 636 0.76 -30.99 8.62
C VAL A 636 0.42 -32.23 9.46
N PRO A 637 -0.75 -32.30 10.13
CA PRO A 637 -1.15 -33.46 10.92
C PRO A 637 -1.15 -34.77 10.10
N LYS A 638 -0.66 -35.87 10.69
CA LYS A 638 -0.46 -37.16 10.01
C LYS A 638 -1.73 -37.75 9.39
N ASP A 639 -2.88 -37.59 10.04
CA ASP A 639 -4.18 -38.05 9.53
C ASP A 639 -4.57 -37.32 8.23
N LYS A 640 -4.23 -36.04 8.13
CA LYS A 640 -4.49 -35.22 6.93
C LYS A 640 -3.54 -35.59 5.79
N VAL A 641 -2.26 -35.80 6.10
CA VAL A 641 -1.27 -36.29 5.12
C VAL A 641 -1.72 -37.63 4.56
N LYS A 642 -2.13 -38.57 5.43
CA LYS A 642 -2.66 -39.87 5.00
C LYS A 642 -3.88 -39.72 4.08
N LYS A 643 -4.88 -38.91 4.48
CA LYS A 643 -6.08 -38.69 3.65
C LYS A 643 -5.73 -38.07 2.30
N ALA A 644 -4.81 -37.11 2.25
CA ALA A 644 -4.36 -36.53 1.00
C ALA A 644 -3.67 -37.56 0.08
N LEU A 645 -2.84 -38.45 0.66
CA LEU A 645 -2.21 -39.54 -0.08
C LEU A 645 -3.24 -40.55 -0.63
N ASP A 646 -4.23 -40.94 0.17
CA ASP A 646 -5.30 -41.84 -0.26
C ASP A 646 -6.11 -41.25 -1.44
N GLU A 647 -6.48 -39.96 -1.34
CA GLU A 647 -7.17 -39.21 -2.42
C GLU A 647 -6.31 -39.08 -3.68
N TYR A 648 -5.03 -38.77 -3.51
CA TYR A 648 -4.05 -38.68 -4.57
C TYR A 648 -3.86 -40.00 -5.32
N GLU A 649 -3.64 -41.11 -4.60
CA GLU A 649 -3.42 -42.43 -5.20
C GLU A 649 -4.64 -42.91 -5.98
N ALA A 650 -5.85 -42.55 -5.54
CA ALA A 650 -7.07 -42.83 -6.28
C ALA A 650 -7.16 -42.04 -7.60
N ARG A 651 -6.76 -40.76 -7.58
CA ARG A 651 -6.90 -39.84 -8.71
C ARG A 651 -5.84 -40.00 -9.79
N ILE A 652 -4.61 -40.33 -9.41
CA ILE A 652 -3.48 -40.37 -10.34
C ILE A 652 -3.51 -41.62 -11.25
N LYS A 653 -4.23 -42.68 -10.83
CA LYS A 653 -4.43 -43.90 -11.61
C LYS A 653 -5.19 -43.59 -12.90
N ALA A 654 -4.69 -44.14 -14.02
CA ALA A 654 -5.29 -44.02 -15.37
C ALA A 654 -5.39 -42.60 -15.97
N GLN A 655 -4.58 -41.65 -15.52
CA GLN A 655 -4.50 -40.31 -16.10
C GLN A 655 -3.33 -40.17 -17.11
N GLY A 656 -3.53 -39.34 -18.13
CA GLY A 656 -2.47 -38.94 -19.07
C GLY A 656 -1.43 -38.00 -18.44
N PRO A 657 -0.27 -37.78 -19.09
CA PRO A 657 0.86 -37.05 -18.52
C PRO A 657 0.54 -35.67 -17.95
N ALA A 658 -0.13 -34.79 -18.71
CA ALA A 658 -0.48 -33.44 -18.27
C ALA A 658 -1.31 -33.44 -16.96
N ARG A 659 -2.28 -34.36 -16.86
CA ARG A 659 -3.10 -34.50 -15.64
C ARG A 659 -2.30 -35.07 -14.48
N LYS A 660 -1.35 -35.99 -14.72
CA LYS A 660 -0.45 -36.48 -13.67
C LYS A 660 0.42 -35.34 -13.13
N SER A 661 1.02 -34.52 -14.00
CA SER A 661 1.84 -33.37 -13.58
C SER A 661 1.05 -32.40 -12.70
N ALA A 662 -0.17 -32.04 -13.09
CA ALA A 662 -1.03 -31.17 -12.27
C ALA A 662 -1.35 -31.77 -10.89
N ILE A 663 -1.63 -33.08 -10.82
CA ILE A 663 -1.89 -33.79 -9.56
C ILE A 663 -0.62 -33.84 -8.68
N ILE A 664 0.57 -33.97 -9.30
CA ILE A 664 1.86 -33.95 -8.59
C ILE A 664 2.12 -32.58 -7.97
N HIS A 665 1.93 -31.49 -8.72
CA HIS A 665 2.03 -30.12 -8.20
C HIS A 665 1.08 -29.88 -7.02
N GLU A 666 -0.16 -30.36 -7.13
CA GLU A 666 -1.12 -30.28 -6.02
C GLU A 666 -0.62 -31.00 -4.78
N LEU A 667 -0.09 -32.22 -4.93
CA LEU A 667 0.41 -33.00 -3.81
C LEU A 667 1.61 -32.34 -3.13
N GLY A 668 2.56 -31.80 -3.91
CA GLY A 668 3.77 -31.17 -3.40
C GLY A 668 3.51 -29.98 -2.49
N SER A 669 2.40 -29.26 -2.70
CA SER A 669 1.96 -28.14 -1.85
C SER A 669 1.73 -28.51 -0.37
N ILE A 670 1.65 -29.81 -0.02
CA ILE A 670 1.31 -30.28 1.34
C ILE A 670 2.54 -30.35 2.25
N ASN A 671 3.75 -30.35 1.68
CA ASN A 671 5.05 -30.39 2.37
C ASN A 671 5.08 -31.28 3.65
N ALA A 672 5.12 -32.61 3.45
CA ALA A 672 5.30 -33.58 4.52
C ALA A 672 6.20 -34.76 4.08
N PRO A 673 6.92 -35.44 5.00
CA PRO A 673 7.86 -36.50 4.62
C PRO A 673 7.25 -37.66 3.82
N ASP A 674 6.00 -38.03 4.13
CA ASP A 674 5.30 -39.09 3.41
C ASP A 674 4.91 -38.65 1.98
N ILE A 675 4.70 -37.34 1.78
CA ILE A 675 4.49 -36.73 0.46
C ILE A 675 5.79 -36.79 -0.35
N THR A 676 6.94 -36.46 0.26
CA THR A 676 8.25 -36.58 -0.39
C THR A 676 8.45 -37.98 -0.97
N LEU A 677 8.12 -39.03 -0.20
CA LEU A 677 8.21 -40.41 -0.65
C LEU A 677 7.23 -40.74 -1.78
N ALA A 678 6.03 -40.17 -1.77
CA ALA A 678 5.05 -40.36 -2.84
C ALA A 678 5.48 -39.69 -4.15
N LEU A 679 6.00 -38.45 -4.08
CA LEU A 679 6.54 -37.71 -5.23
C LEU A 679 7.72 -38.45 -5.87
N ALA A 680 8.62 -39.00 -5.07
CA ALA A 680 9.78 -39.76 -5.53
C ALA A 680 9.43 -40.94 -6.44
N ARG A 681 8.23 -41.52 -6.32
CA ARG A 681 7.76 -42.63 -7.16
C ARG A 681 7.58 -42.23 -8.64
N HIS A 682 7.45 -40.94 -8.94
CA HIS A 682 7.21 -40.42 -10.29
C HIS A 682 8.48 -40.02 -11.03
N LEU A 683 9.65 -40.16 -10.40
CA LEU A 683 10.94 -39.86 -11.03
C LEU A 683 11.33 -40.84 -12.15
N THR A 684 10.64 -41.98 -12.23
CA THR A 684 10.86 -43.03 -13.25
C THR A 684 9.70 -43.13 -14.23
N GLU A 685 8.76 -42.19 -14.22
CA GLU A 685 7.66 -42.14 -15.19
C GLU A 685 8.20 -41.98 -16.61
N ALA A 686 7.50 -42.59 -17.59
CA ALA A 686 7.94 -42.58 -18.99
C ALA A 686 7.99 -41.16 -19.58
N ASP A 687 7.04 -40.31 -19.16
CA ASP A 687 6.90 -38.95 -19.66
C ASP A 687 7.82 -37.95 -18.95
N THR A 688 8.56 -37.17 -19.72
CA THR A 688 9.52 -36.18 -19.22
C THR A 688 8.85 -35.07 -18.40
N ALA A 689 7.65 -34.61 -18.76
CA ALA A 689 6.96 -33.55 -18.03
C ALA A 689 6.53 -34.03 -16.63
N VAL A 690 6.10 -35.27 -16.51
CA VAL A 690 5.75 -35.90 -15.21
C VAL A 690 6.97 -36.02 -14.31
N ARG A 691 8.12 -36.45 -14.86
CA ARG A 691 9.39 -36.51 -14.10
C ARG A 691 9.81 -35.13 -13.63
N ARG A 692 9.76 -34.11 -14.51
CA ARG A 692 10.10 -32.72 -14.16
C ARG A 692 9.21 -32.17 -13.05
N ALA A 693 7.90 -32.39 -13.13
CA ALA A 693 6.98 -31.97 -12.08
C ALA A 693 7.37 -32.62 -10.73
N ALA A 694 7.65 -33.92 -10.70
CA ALA A 694 8.07 -34.60 -9.49
C ALA A 694 9.40 -34.05 -8.91
N VAL A 695 10.39 -33.77 -9.76
CA VAL A 695 11.66 -33.15 -9.35
C VAL A 695 11.45 -31.75 -8.77
N GLN A 696 10.63 -30.94 -9.44
CA GLN A 696 10.30 -29.59 -9.01
C GLN A 696 9.70 -29.62 -7.61
N GLU A 697 8.66 -30.43 -7.40
CA GLU A 697 7.97 -30.53 -6.11
C GLU A 697 8.88 -31.09 -5.01
N LEU A 698 9.70 -32.09 -5.31
CA LEU A 698 10.70 -32.62 -4.36
C LEU A 698 11.67 -31.52 -3.89
N GLY A 699 12.11 -30.66 -4.80
CA GLY A 699 12.96 -29.51 -4.48
C GLY A 699 12.28 -28.46 -3.60
N GLN A 700 10.95 -28.38 -3.64
CA GLN A 700 10.15 -27.43 -2.85
C GLN A 700 9.77 -27.95 -1.46
N THR A 701 9.85 -29.28 -1.24
CA THR A 701 9.57 -29.85 0.09
C THR A 701 10.52 -29.32 1.17
N GLY A 702 11.79 -29.06 0.83
CA GLY A 702 12.81 -28.79 1.85
C GLY A 702 13.11 -30.02 2.72
N ASP A 703 12.62 -31.22 2.35
CA ASP A 703 12.91 -32.47 3.07
C ASP A 703 14.32 -32.95 2.72
N PRO A 704 15.22 -33.11 3.71
CA PRO A 704 16.53 -33.72 3.52
C PRO A 704 16.53 -35.02 2.71
N LYS A 705 15.48 -35.84 2.84
CA LYS A 705 15.35 -37.13 2.13
C LYS A 705 15.18 -36.95 0.62
N ALA A 706 14.60 -35.83 0.18
CA ALA A 706 14.49 -35.50 -1.24
C ALA A 706 15.89 -35.38 -1.88
N THR A 707 16.88 -34.89 -1.12
CA THR A 707 18.25 -34.73 -1.63
C THR A 707 18.83 -36.06 -2.10
N ASP A 708 18.78 -37.11 -1.27
CA ASP A 708 19.36 -38.41 -1.64
C ASP A 708 18.70 -39.01 -2.89
N THR A 709 17.39 -38.78 -3.05
CA THR A 709 16.63 -39.27 -4.21
C THR A 709 17.00 -38.49 -5.48
N LEU A 710 17.12 -37.16 -5.39
CA LEU A 710 17.50 -36.31 -6.52
C LEU A 710 18.96 -36.53 -6.94
N LEU A 711 19.86 -36.80 -5.99
CA LEU A 711 21.25 -37.17 -6.30
C LEU A 711 21.32 -38.50 -7.05
N ALA A 712 20.48 -39.48 -6.69
CA ALA A 712 20.37 -40.74 -7.41
C ALA A 712 19.80 -40.54 -8.83
N LEU A 713 18.81 -39.64 -8.99
CA LEU A 713 18.24 -39.32 -10.29
C LEU A 713 19.28 -38.75 -11.26
N LEU A 714 20.16 -37.84 -10.82
CA LEU A 714 21.25 -37.32 -11.65
C LEU A 714 22.18 -38.40 -12.22
N GLN A 715 22.27 -39.55 -11.53
CA GLN A 715 23.09 -40.68 -11.97
C GLN A 715 22.31 -41.68 -12.84
N SER A 716 20.99 -41.57 -12.89
CA SER A 716 20.13 -42.48 -13.63
C SER A 716 20.07 -42.13 -15.12
N ARG A 717 19.41 -42.97 -15.92
CA ARG A 717 19.18 -42.67 -17.34
C ARG A 717 18.18 -41.52 -17.49
N GLU A 718 17.15 -41.50 -16.65
CA GLU A 718 16.06 -40.55 -16.65
C GLU A 718 16.53 -39.12 -16.32
N GLY A 719 17.55 -38.99 -15.44
CA GLY A 719 18.14 -37.70 -15.11
C GLY A 719 19.10 -37.13 -16.16
N LYS A 720 19.43 -37.88 -17.22
CA LYS A 720 20.24 -37.38 -18.35
C LYS A 720 19.42 -36.59 -19.38
N ASP A 721 18.10 -36.65 -19.30
CA ASP A 721 17.23 -35.76 -20.07
C ASP A 721 17.53 -34.30 -19.65
N ALA A 722 17.83 -33.42 -20.61
CA ALA A 722 18.31 -32.07 -20.33
C ALA A 722 17.33 -31.25 -19.47
N ALA A 723 16.02 -31.45 -19.67
CA ALA A 723 14.99 -30.72 -18.96
C ALA A 723 14.81 -31.27 -17.53
N VAL A 724 14.98 -32.58 -17.32
CA VAL A 724 15.01 -33.20 -15.98
C VAL A 724 16.29 -32.82 -15.24
N TYR A 725 17.45 -32.87 -15.90
CA TYR A 725 18.75 -32.49 -15.32
C TYR A 725 18.70 -31.06 -14.78
N THR A 726 18.26 -30.11 -15.62
CA THR A 726 18.16 -28.69 -15.27
C THR A 726 17.29 -28.49 -14.04
N GLU A 727 16.13 -29.16 -13.98
CA GLU A 727 15.25 -29.06 -12.82
C GLU A 727 15.86 -29.72 -11.58
N THR A 728 16.61 -30.82 -11.75
CA THR A 728 17.21 -31.57 -10.65
C THR A 728 18.33 -30.80 -9.98
N VAL A 729 19.21 -30.16 -10.75
CA VAL A 729 20.30 -29.36 -10.18
C VAL A 729 19.76 -28.11 -9.46
N ARG A 730 18.71 -27.47 -10.00
CA ARG A 730 18.00 -26.38 -9.33
C ARG A 730 17.30 -26.84 -8.06
N ALA A 731 16.62 -27.99 -8.10
CA ALA A 731 15.98 -28.57 -6.92
C ALA A 731 16.99 -28.86 -5.80
N LEU A 732 18.16 -29.41 -6.14
CA LEU A 732 19.25 -29.65 -5.17
C LEU A 732 19.83 -28.35 -4.59
N ALA A 733 19.94 -27.29 -5.39
CA ALA A 733 20.35 -25.97 -4.91
C ALA A 733 19.32 -25.36 -3.95
N ARG A 734 18.02 -25.47 -4.27
CA ARG A 734 16.92 -25.03 -3.39
C ARG A 734 16.87 -25.79 -2.06
N LEU A 735 17.17 -27.09 -2.07
CA LEU A 735 17.26 -27.90 -0.85
C LEU A 735 18.47 -27.52 0.01
N GLY A 736 19.51 -26.90 -0.56
CA GLY A 736 20.59 -26.27 0.19
C GLY A 736 21.53 -27.24 0.93
N HIS A 737 21.47 -28.55 0.64
CA HIS A 737 22.26 -29.54 1.37
C HIS A 737 23.72 -29.60 0.91
N ASP A 738 24.64 -29.49 1.87
CA ASP A 738 26.10 -29.55 1.67
C ASP A 738 26.56 -30.73 0.80
N ARG A 739 25.90 -31.89 0.94
CA ARG A 739 26.22 -33.11 0.16
C ARG A 739 25.98 -32.95 -1.34
N SER A 740 25.12 -32.02 -1.75
CA SER A 740 24.84 -31.71 -3.15
C SER A 740 26.04 -31.07 -3.85
N ALA A 741 26.88 -30.32 -3.13
CA ALA A 741 27.96 -29.54 -3.73
C ALA A 741 28.97 -30.44 -4.46
N ASP A 742 29.45 -31.49 -3.79
CA ASP A 742 30.44 -32.40 -4.37
C ASP A 742 29.88 -33.18 -5.58
N VAL A 743 28.57 -33.48 -5.60
CA VAL A 743 27.94 -34.14 -6.74
C VAL A 743 27.80 -33.18 -7.91
N LEU A 744 27.29 -31.97 -7.68
CA LEU A 744 27.14 -30.94 -8.71
C LEU A 744 28.49 -30.56 -9.34
N LEU A 745 29.56 -30.45 -8.54
CA LEU A 745 30.91 -30.21 -9.06
C LEU A 745 31.39 -31.32 -10.01
N ARG A 746 31.07 -32.60 -9.72
CA ARG A 746 31.36 -33.71 -10.63
C ARG A 746 30.51 -33.67 -11.89
N GLN A 747 29.27 -33.22 -11.80
CA GLN A 747 28.37 -33.12 -12.96
C GLN A 747 28.84 -32.08 -13.99
N LEU A 748 29.70 -31.13 -13.62
CA LEU A 748 30.32 -30.19 -14.56
C LEU A 748 31.21 -30.89 -15.60
N GLU A 749 31.76 -32.07 -15.28
CA GLU A 749 32.74 -32.78 -16.11
C GLU A 749 32.13 -33.41 -17.39
N GLY A 750 30.83 -33.23 -17.63
CA GLY A 750 30.10 -33.78 -18.77
C GLY A 750 30.37 -33.11 -20.13
N GLY A 751 31.07 -31.98 -20.17
CA GLY A 751 31.52 -31.31 -21.39
C GLY A 751 30.44 -30.54 -22.19
N ASP A 752 29.19 -30.52 -21.71
CA ASP A 752 28.10 -29.72 -22.28
C ASP A 752 28.11 -28.31 -21.67
N ALA A 753 28.24 -27.29 -22.52
CA ALA A 753 28.37 -25.90 -22.09
C ALA A 753 27.12 -25.33 -21.42
N GLU A 754 25.93 -25.73 -21.87
CA GLU A 754 24.68 -25.23 -21.32
C GLU A 754 24.38 -25.89 -19.98
N LEU A 755 24.58 -27.21 -19.87
CA LEU A 755 24.46 -27.91 -18.60
C LEU A 755 25.50 -27.44 -17.57
N ALA A 756 26.74 -27.16 -18.01
CA ALA A 756 27.76 -26.58 -17.15
C ALA A 756 27.34 -25.20 -16.60
N ARG A 757 26.78 -24.34 -17.46
CA ARG A 757 26.28 -23.01 -17.07
C ARG A 757 25.17 -23.11 -16.03
N VAL A 758 24.18 -23.98 -16.26
CA VAL A 758 23.07 -24.23 -15.33
C VAL A 758 23.59 -24.77 -13.99
N THR A 759 24.54 -25.71 -14.02
CA THR A 759 25.11 -26.30 -12.80
C THR A 759 25.98 -25.31 -12.02
N VAL A 760 26.72 -24.42 -12.68
CA VAL A 760 27.43 -23.31 -12.02
C VAL A 760 26.43 -22.35 -11.36
N GLN A 761 25.33 -22.01 -12.01
CA GLN A 761 24.28 -21.18 -11.42
C GLN A 761 23.65 -21.85 -10.19
N ALA A 762 23.36 -23.15 -10.26
CA ALA A 762 22.85 -23.92 -9.12
C ALA A 762 23.88 -23.99 -7.97
N LEU A 763 25.18 -24.16 -8.27
CA LEU A 763 26.24 -24.13 -7.28
C LEU A 763 26.35 -22.76 -6.59
N ASN A 764 26.09 -21.68 -7.31
CA ASN A 764 26.07 -20.34 -6.71
C ASN A 764 24.99 -20.24 -5.62
N GLU A 765 23.76 -20.59 -5.95
CA GLU A 765 22.64 -20.61 -4.99
C GLU A 765 22.90 -21.54 -3.80
N LEU A 766 23.48 -22.72 -4.07
CA LEU A 766 23.81 -23.71 -3.04
C LEU A 766 24.92 -23.21 -2.09
N LEU A 767 26.07 -22.79 -2.62
CA LEU A 767 27.26 -22.44 -1.82
C LEU A 767 27.05 -21.16 -0.98
N LEU A 768 26.09 -20.31 -1.37
CA LEU A 768 25.65 -19.19 -0.55
C LEU A 768 24.92 -19.64 0.73
N GLN A 769 24.33 -20.84 0.74
CA GLN A 769 23.63 -21.43 1.89
C GLN A 769 24.50 -22.38 2.72
N VAL A 770 25.52 -22.99 2.11
CA VAL A 770 26.44 -23.94 2.77
C VAL A 770 27.28 -23.25 3.84
N LYS A 771 27.30 -23.84 5.04
CA LYS A 771 28.13 -23.39 6.18
C LYS A 771 29.30 -24.33 6.48
N SER A 772 29.39 -25.48 5.80
CA SER A 772 30.50 -26.41 5.98
C SER A 772 31.79 -25.85 5.39
N ARG A 773 32.77 -25.63 6.28
CA ARG A 773 34.12 -25.15 5.93
C ARG A 773 34.74 -26.02 4.84
N ASP A 774 34.73 -27.33 5.03
CA ASP A 774 35.42 -28.27 4.14
C ASP A 774 34.78 -28.29 2.74
N VAL A 775 33.46 -28.13 2.67
CA VAL A 775 32.73 -28.06 1.40
C VAL A 775 33.03 -26.75 0.69
N LEU A 776 32.99 -25.62 1.40
CA LEU A 776 33.35 -24.31 0.85
C LEU A 776 34.81 -24.29 0.35
N GLU A 777 35.74 -24.91 1.09
CA GLU A 777 37.14 -24.99 0.70
C GLU A 777 37.32 -25.78 -0.60
N ARG A 778 36.78 -27.01 -0.67
CA ARG A 778 36.88 -27.83 -1.89
C ARG A 778 36.19 -27.19 -3.09
N ALA A 779 34.96 -26.70 -2.90
CA ALA A 779 34.15 -26.13 -3.98
C ALA A 779 34.79 -24.87 -4.55
N THR A 780 35.20 -23.94 -3.69
CA THR A 780 35.86 -22.70 -4.13
C THR A 780 37.17 -23.00 -4.84
N GLY A 781 37.98 -23.93 -4.32
CA GLY A 781 39.21 -24.35 -4.98
C GLY A 781 38.98 -24.88 -6.41
N ARG A 782 37.96 -25.74 -6.60
CA ARG A 782 37.59 -26.27 -7.93
C ARG A 782 37.08 -25.18 -8.87
N LEU A 783 36.29 -24.24 -8.36
CA LEU A 783 35.75 -23.11 -9.12
C LEU A 783 36.83 -22.14 -9.58
N VAL A 784 37.84 -21.85 -8.74
CA VAL A 784 38.99 -21.05 -9.17
C VAL A 784 39.74 -21.77 -10.29
N THR A 785 39.85 -23.10 -10.26
CA THR A 785 40.50 -23.86 -11.34
C THR A 785 39.68 -23.80 -12.62
N LEU A 786 38.36 -23.93 -12.51
CA LEU A 786 37.47 -23.78 -13.66
C LEU A 786 37.54 -22.38 -14.25
N PHE A 787 37.68 -21.34 -13.42
CA PHE A 787 37.83 -19.96 -13.86
C PHE A 787 39.09 -19.78 -14.71
N GLU A 788 40.24 -20.30 -14.26
CA GLU A 788 41.50 -20.30 -15.01
C GLU A 788 41.39 -21.09 -16.33
N SER A 789 40.86 -22.31 -16.27
CA SER A 789 40.70 -23.16 -17.45
C SER A 789 39.78 -22.54 -18.50
N SER A 790 38.65 -21.96 -18.08
CA SER A 790 37.69 -21.31 -18.97
C SER A 790 38.28 -20.04 -19.59
N GLU A 791 39.12 -19.30 -18.84
CA GLU A 791 39.79 -18.09 -19.34
C GLU A 791 40.80 -18.43 -20.44
N GLY A 792 41.56 -19.51 -20.29
CA GLY A 792 42.50 -19.91 -21.32
C GLY A 792 41.78 -20.43 -22.58
N VAL A 793 40.77 -21.30 -22.43
CA VAL A 793 40.03 -21.84 -23.58
C VAL A 793 39.26 -20.74 -24.33
N SER A 794 38.68 -19.76 -23.62
CA SER A 794 38.02 -18.59 -24.26
C SER A 794 38.99 -17.70 -25.04
N LYS A 795 40.27 -17.68 -24.65
CA LYS A 795 41.35 -17.02 -25.41
C LYS A 795 41.95 -17.90 -26.52
N GLY A 796 41.43 -19.12 -26.70
CA GLY A 796 41.84 -20.05 -27.76
C GLY A 796 42.98 -21.01 -27.37
N ASP A 797 43.30 -21.16 -26.09
CA ASP A 797 44.30 -22.13 -25.63
C ASP A 797 43.76 -23.56 -25.69
N THR A 798 44.20 -24.33 -26.67
CA THR A 798 43.80 -25.73 -26.88
C THR A 798 44.60 -26.73 -26.04
N THR A 799 45.60 -26.27 -25.26
CA THR A 799 46.42 -27.16 -24.42
C THR A 799 45.75 -27.49 -23.08
N ILE A 800 44.67 -26.79 -22.73
CA ILE A 800 43.92 -26.96 -21.49
C ILE A 800 43.07 -28.23 -21.55
N LEU A 801 43.30 -29.14 -20.60
CA LEU A 801 42.65 -30.46 -20.53
C LEU A 801 41.60 -30.57 -19.41
N ASP A 802 41.15 -29.46 -18.83
CA ASP A 802 40.08 -29.48 -17.83
C ASP A 802 38.83 -30.16 -18.41
N PRO A 803 38.32 -31.23 -17.78
CA PRO A 803 37.25 -32.06 -18.34
C PRO A 803 35.98 -31.28 -18.66
N VAL A 804 35.75 -30.13 -18.02
CA VAL A 804 34.59 -29.27 -18.28
C VAL A 804 34.76 -28.58 -19.63
N VAL A 805 35.86 -27.86 -19.83
CA VAL A 805 36.01 -26.91 -20.96
C VAL A 805 36.85 -27.43 -22.13
N LYS A 806 37.57 -28.56 -21.98
CA LYS A 806 38.50 -29.07 -23.01
C LYS A 806 37.87 -29.33 -24.39
N SER A 807 36.57 -29.57 -24.44
CA SER A 807 35.81 -29.82 -25.68
C SER A 807 34.98 -28.63 -26.14
N MET A 808 35.00 -27.52 -25.40
CA MET A 808 34.17 -26.34 -25.67
C MET A 808 34.81 -25.42 -26.71
N ARG A 809 33.98 -24.74 -27.49
CA ARG A 809 34.40 -23.62 -28.33
C ARG A 809 34.76 -22.40 -27.46
N PRO A 810 35.61 -21.47 -27.94
CA PRO A 810 35.97 -20.28 -27.16
C PRO A 810 34.76 -19.48 -26.64
N ALA A 811 33.71 -19.33 -27.45
CA ALA A 811 32.48 -18.63 -27.05
C ALA A 811 31.70 -19.36 -25.94
N GLU A 812 31.71 -20.70 -25.95
CA GLU A 812 31.06 -21.53 -24.92
C GLU A 812 31.86 -21.46 -23.60
N ALA A 813 33.19 -21.56 -23.68
CA ALA A 813 34.07 -21.38 -22.54
C ALA A 813 33.95 -19.97 -21.95
N GLN A 814 33.75 -18.94 -22.78
CA GLN A 814 33.49 -17.57 -22.31
C GLN A 814 32.18 -17.47 -21.51
N ALA A 815 31.12 -18.17 -21.92
CA ALA A 815 29.85 -18.17 -21.18
C ALA A 815 29.99 -18.83 -19.79
N VAL A 816 30.75 -19.93 -19.71
CA VAL A 816 31.08 -20.59 -18.43
C VAL A 816 31.95 -19.68 -17.57
N LEU A 817 32.95 -19.01 -18.16
CA LEU A 817 33.84 -18.06 -17.48
C LEU A 817 33.06 -16.96 -16.75
N GLU A 818 32.10 -16.32 -17.41
CA GLU A 818 31.30 -15.23 -16.81
C GLU A 818 30.41 -15.73 -15.66
N SER A 819 29.88 -16.96 -15.78
CA SER A 819 29.07 -17.58 -14.74
C SER A 819 29.90 -17.87 -13.48
N VAL A 820 31.12 -18.43 -13.66
CA VAL A 820 32.04 -18.70 -12.55
C VAL A 820 32.57 -17.41 -11.93
N ARG A 821 32.84 -16.37 -12.73
CA ARG A 821 33.23 -15.04 -12.23
C ARG A 821 32.17 -14.46 -11.29
N THR A 822 30.92 -14.50 -11.73
CA THR A 822 29.77 -13.98 -10.96
C THR A 822 29.64 -14.73 -9.63
N LEU A 823 29.72 -16.06 -9.67
CA LEU A 823 29.68 -16.91 -8.49
C LEU A 823 30.81 -16.56 -7.53
N LEU A 824 32.07 -16.51 -7.98
CA LEU A 824 33.22 -16.21 -7.11
C LEU A 824 33.10 -14.81 -6.48
N LYS A 825 32.61 -13.83 -7.22
CA LYS A 825 32.34 -12.48 -6.71
C LYS A 825 31.32 -12.51 -5.58
N GLN A 826 30.21 -13.22 -5.74
CA GLN A 826 29.17 -13.30 -4.72
C GLN A 826 29.61 -14.14 -3.51
N LEU A 827 30.35 -15.22 -3.75
CA LEU A 827 30.78 -16.13 -2.70
C LEU A 827 31.88 -15.53 -1.83
N VAL A 828 32.90 -14.90 -2.45
CA VAL A 828 34.09 -14.37 -1.76
C VAL A 828 33.95 -12.89 -1.42
N GLY A 829 33.08 -12.15 -2.12
CA GLY A 829 32.96 -10.69 -1.99
C GLY A 829 34.07 -9.91 -2.71
N ILE A 830 34.87 -10.57 -3.57
CA ILE A 830 35.98 -9.97 -4.31
C ILE A 830 35.73 -10.15 -5.81
N GLU A 831 35.85 -9.07 -6.57
CA GLU A 831 35.77 -9.11 -8.03
C GLU A 831 37.13 -9.43 -8.64
N PHE A 832 37.25 -10.61 -9.25
CA PHE A 832 38.47 -11.06 -9.92
C PHE A 832 38.41 -10.76 -11.42
N SER A 833 39.39 -10.02 -11.92
CA SER A 833 39.53 -9.72 -13.36
C SER A 833 40.14 -10.88 -14.15
N THR A 834 40.95 -11.73 -13.52
CA THR A 834 41.65 -12.86 -14.17
C THR A 834 41.66 -14.11 -13.28
N GLY A 835 41.76 -15.28 -13.90
CA GLY A 835 41.91 -16.56 -13.21
C GLY A 835 43.13 -16.59 -12.31
N THR A 836 44.25 -16.04 -12.78
CA THR A 836 45.49 -15.92 -11.98
C THR A 836 45.30 -15.07 -10.72
N GLY A 837 44.48 -14.01 -10.79
CA GLY A 837 44.14 -13.19 -9.62
C GLY A 837 43.37 -13.99 -8.57
N ALA A 838 42.36 -14.75 -9.00
CA ALA A 838 41.58 -15.64 -8.12
C ALA A 838 42.47 -16.75 -7.52
N ARG A 839 43.40 -17.31 -8.29
CA ARG A 839 44.37 -18.30 -7.81
C ARG A 839 45.33 -17.76 -6.77
N LYS A 840 45.83 -16.54 -6.98
CA LYS A 840 46.70 -15.85 -6.02
C LYS A 840 45.98 -15.66 -4.68
N PHE A 841 44.72 -15.21 -4.71
CA PHE A 841 43.87 -15.14 -3.53
C PHE A 841 43.72 -16.50 -2.85
N TRP A 842 43.41 -17.56 -3.61
CA TRP A 842 43.18 -18.89 -3.05
C TRP A 842 44.43 -19.53 -2.42
N ASN A 843 45.61 -19.19 -2.92
CA ASN A 843 46.91 -19.65 -2.40
C ASN A 843 47.38 -18.83 -1.19
N ASP A 844 46.85 -17.62 -0.99
CA ASP A 844 47.08 -16.84 0.22
C ASP A 844 46.32 -17.49 1.40
N ARG A 845 47.08 -18.10 2.31
CA ARG A 845 46.53 -18.81 3.46
C ARG A 845 45.71 -17.88 4.36
N GLU A 846 46.16 -16.66 4.60
CA GLU A 846 45.49 -15.74 5.51
C GLU A 846 44.17 -15.25 4.90
N ALA A 847 44.20 -14.87 3.61
CA ALA A 847 43.01 -14.46 2.88
C ALA A 847 41.97 -15.59 2.79
N ARG A 848 42.40 -16.82 2.49
CA ARG A 848 41.54 -18.00 2.45
C ARG A 848 40.93 -18.32 3.80
N GLU A 849 41.72 -18.34 4.88
CA GLU A 849 41.22 -18.59 6.23
C GLU A 849 40.20 -17.53 6.65
N ARG A 850 40.45 -16.25 6.37
CA ARG A 850 39.52 -15.17 6.70
C ARG A 850 38.19 -15.32 5.96
N PHE A 851 38.22 -15.68 4.68
CA PHE A 851 37.01 -15.98 3.91
C PHE A 851 36.23 -17.15 4.51
N LEU A 852 36.89 -18.29 4.74
CA LEU A 852 36.25 -19.49 5.28
C LEU A 852 35.64 -19.21 6.66
N GLN A 853 36.40 -18.57 7.56
CA GLN A 853 35.93 -18.20 8.89
C GLN A 853 34.75 -17.22 8.86
N GLY A 854 34.78 -16.22 7.97
CA GLY A 854 33.68 -15.26 7.80
C GLY A 854 32.38 -15.91 7.32
N ARG A 855 32.45 -17.02 6.58
CA ARG A 855 31.28 -17.77 6.09
C ARG A 855 30.79 -18.83 7.07
N THR A 856 31.68 -19.39 7.90
CA THR A 856 31.34 -20.46 8.85
C THR A 856 31.03 -19.99 10.27
N SER A 857 31.32 -18.73 10.61
CA SER A 857 30.96 -18.14 11.91
C SER A 857 29.45 -17.87 12.00
N LYS A 858 28.87 -18.08 13.18
CA LYS A 858 27.42 -17.99 13.44
C LYS A 858 26.92 -16.57 13.55
#